data_AF-A0A954JSX3-F1
#
_entry.id   AF-A0A954JSX3-F1
#
_cell.length_a   1.000
_cell.length_b   1.000
_cell.length_c   1.000
_cell.angle_alpha   90.00
_cell.angle_beta   90.00
_cell.angle_gamma   90.00
#
_symmetry.space_group_name_H-M   'P 1'
#
loop_
_entity.id
_entity.type
_entity.pdbx_description
1 polymer ?
#
loop_
_entity_poly.entity_id
_entity_poly.type
_entity_poly.pdbx_seq_one_letter_code
_entity_poly.pdbx_strand_id
1 'polypeptide(L)'
;GRLRWKVTIRLTKSCSSLLREGCAATQLVDQLSEPASIAALIHITRRTDWILNAPLPARLWPTVERIVIHEGVKRRAARRMLKRVCQTLQWQLDGGRSPDAISSQCGDAAALSGLVYETDSLGELLEYRLSEPVLAVVLNVVQRTRLWPAEKRDVAHELCAHFADGLERGESEAALIESFGSPQTAAKLIRRARLRNRPFHWRARRRVWQTLIVTSILILIPWSVVTVRLLVARPTIRFDVIQQMDDESRKISREERAWPLYLQGLAMVTKADQINPARLNLSGLSEGPGSKNWPDAKKYLKSHSLQIDTYLQAASRPALGFINRPLPNDLNQFRELNRPYEMNPAGNTDFNIYLPQAEALRGSVISLLTGAIHLAAEEGNAERCLELLLARINVVEHYRQTGPWEIIQSSANYEAGRCAQLAAQIVETYPKLFNDQQLKILFQKLQQMPMTPFKIKEPREQDIRNLLQHAYTDEGNGEGRFTLHGFQILKTLAESSSEKRNLLLSTIPALVQQDSREPDRSSWIPFPAKSGFLAMQIADRKEMRRELLKLNQLMSEAITKATPEAEDAYHKEYQRLMESPELRLKYLPAFLLMSPLDSYNYLKFHKDSLTECAEALPLIAAELYRRTHGRYPESLQELIPAYFAEIPVDPQTGKPLRYQIKNGRPMIEADALDSQAEKSD
;
A
#
# COMPACT_ATOMS: atom_id res chain seq x y z
N GLY A 1 30.92 -51.91 -45.51
CA GLY A 1 31.36 -50.55 -45.16
C GLY A 1 31.88 -50.46 -43.73
N ARG A 2 32.59 -49.38 -43.35
CA ARG A 2 33.06 -49.12 -41.97
C ARG A 2 31.88 -48.78 -41.03
N LEU A 3 31.06 -49.76 -40.69
CA LEU A 3 29.94 -49.60 -39.75
C LEU A 3 30.45 -49.67 -38.30
N ARG A 4 29.87 -48.86 -37.41
CA ARG A 4 30.16 -48.95 -35.97
C ARG A 4 29.66 -50.29 -35.41
N TRP A 5 30.40 -50.91 -34.50
CA TRP A 5 30.06 -52.20 -33.86
C TRP A 5 28.59 -52.34 -33.42
N LYS A 6 28.04 -51.32 -32.75
CA LYS A 6 26.63 -51.30 -32.30
C LYS A 6 25.61 -51.36 -33.44
N VAL A 7 25.97 -50.87 -34.62
CA VAL A 7 25.14 -50.88 -35.82
C VAL A 7 25.18 -52.26 -36.48
N THR A 8 26.38 -52.87 -36.54
CA THR A 8 26.56 -54.25 -37.01
C THR A 8 25.71 -55.23 -36.21
N ILE A 9 25.75 -55.16 -34.88
CA ILE A 9 24.92 -56.01 -34.00
C ILE A 9 23.42 -55.85 -34.30
N ARG A 10 22.94 -54.63 -34.54
CA ARG A 10 21.53 -54.39 -34.85
C ARG A 10 21.15 -54.95 -36.22
N LEU A 11 21.99 -54.76 -37.23
CA LEU A 11 21.77 -55.32 -38.55
C LEU A 11 21.71 -56.85 -38.49
N THR A 12 22.65 -57.51 -37.80
CA THR A 12 22.64 -58.97 -37.59
C THR A 12 21.37 -59.44 -36.89
N LYS A 13 20.90 -58.72 -35.86
CA LYS A 13 19.64 -59.03 -35.17
C LYS A 13 18.44 -58.90 -36.11
N SER A 14 18.39 -57.84 -36.92
CA SER A 14 17.32 -57.62 -37.89
C SER A 14 17.30 -58.72 -38.97
N CYS A 15 18.45 -59.10 -39.53
CA CYS A 15 18.55 -60.21 -40.49
C CYS A 15 18.15 -61.55 -39.86
N SER A 16 18.56 -61.81 -38.62
CA SER A 16 18.18 -63.03 -37.90
C SER A 16 16.69 -63.12 -37.60
N SER A 17 16.01 -61.98 -37.39
CA SER A 17 14.54 -61.96 -37.18
C SER A 17 13.82 -62.36 -38.46
N LEU A 18 14.18 -61.73 -39.60
CA LEU A 18 13.53 -62.02 -40.87
C LEU A 18 13.75 -63.45 -41.39
N LEU A 19 14.94 -64.02 -41.17
CA LEU A 19 15.18 -65.43 -41.48
C LEU A 19 14.25 -66.37 -40.69
N ARG A 20 13.93 -66.01 -39.43
CA ARG A 20 12.96 -66.76 -38.62
C ARG A 20 11.51 -66.54 -39.06
N GLU A 21 11.23 -65.37 -39.63
CA GLU A 21 9.92 -65.00 -40.17
C GLU A 21 9.66 -65.53 -41.60
N GLY A 22 10.59 -66.30 -42.17
CA GLY A 22 10.40 -67.02 -43.44
C GLY A 22 11.00 -66.34 -44.68
N CYS A 23 11.80 -65.29 -44.53
CA CYS A 23 12.51 -64.68 -45.66
C CYS A 23 13.63 -65.59 -46.18
N ALA A 24 13.71 -65.79 -47.49
CA ALA A 24 14.75 -66.63 -48.10
C ALA A 24 16.15 -65.99 -47.94
N ALA A 25 17.15 -66.80 -47.58
CA ALA A 25 18.52 -66.30 -47.41
C ALA A 25 19.08 -65.67 -48.71
N THR A 26 18.70 -66.20 -49.87
CA THR A 26 19.07 -65.65 -51.18
C THR A 26 18.49 -64.25 -51.42
N GLN A 27 17.25 -64.02 -51.01
CA GLN A 27 16.58 -62.72 -51.09
C GLN A 27 17.26 -61.68 -50.17
N LEU A 28 17.66 -62.08 -48.97
CA LEU A 28 18.41 -61.22 -48.04
C LEU A 28 19.80 -60.85 -48.57
N VAL A 29 20.49 -61.81 -49.18
CA VAL A 29 21.80 -61.56 -49.80
C VAL A 29 21.65 -60.60 -50.98
N ASP A 30 20.65 -60.81 -51.83
CA ASP A 30 20.36 -59.93 -52.96
C ASP A 30 20.07 -58.49 -52.49
N GLN A 31 19.15 -58.30 -51.54
CA GLN A 31 18.82 -56.98 -50.99
C GLN A 31 20.02 -56.25 -50.36
N LEU A 32 21.00 -56.99 -49.83
CA LEU A 32 22.20 -56.42 -49.21
C LEU A 32 23.39 -56.29 -50.17
N SER A 33 23.21 -56.56 -51.46
CA SER A 33 24.28 -56.59 -52.47
C SER A 33 24.83 -55.20 -52.85
N GLU A 34 24.31 -54.11 -52.28
CA GLU A 34 24.84 -52.74 -52.41
C GLU A 34 25.33 -52.17 -51.06
N PRO A 35 26.49 -52.64 -50.54
CA PRO A 35 26.91 -52.38 -49.17
C PRO A 35 27.36 -50.93 -48.89
N ALA A 36 27.66 -50.14 -49.93
CA ALA A 36 28.06 -48.74 -49.80
C ALA A 36 26.85 -47.84 -49.48
N SER A 37 25.81 -47.90 -50.31
CA SER A 37 24.59 -47.12 -50.16
C SER A 37 23.83 -47.45 -48.89
N ILE A 38 23.74 -48.74 -48.57
CA ILE A 38 23.14 -49.20 -47.33
C ILE A 38 23.92 -48.64 -46.12
N ALA A 39 25.25 -48.65 -46.15
CA ALA A 39 26.06 -48.10 -45.06
C ALA A 39 25.88 -46.59 -44.89
N ALA A 40 25.76 -45.83 -45.98
CA ALA A 40 25.53 -44.39 -45.95
C ALA A 40 24.15 -44.04 -45.36
N LEU A 41 23.10 -44.74 -45.80
CA LEU A 41 21.75 -44.59 -45.26
C LEU A 41 21.67 -44.96 -43.77
N ILE A 42 22.35 -46.03 -43.35
CA ILE A 42 22.44 -46.41 -41.94
C ILE A 42 23.23 -45.36 -41.14
N HIS A 43 24.28 -44.76 -41.70
CA HIS A 43 25.05 -43.72 -41.02
C HIS A 43 24.18 -42.51 -40.65
N ILE A 44 23.36 -42.06 -41.60
CA ILE A 44 22.49 -40.89 -41.44
C ILE A 44 21.25 -41.18 -40.60
N THR A 45 20.61 -42.33 -40.82
CA THR A 45 19.37 -42.67 -40.10
C THR A 45 19.60 -43.35 -38.74
N ARG A 46 20.73 -44.05 -38.55
CA ARG A 46 21.04 -44.91 -37.39
C ARG A 46 19.99 -45.99 -37.11
N ARG A 47 19.27 -46.42 -38.13
CA ARG A 47 18.19 -47.41 -38.13
C ARG A 47 18.51 -48.47 -39.20
N THR A 48 18.10 -49.71 -38.97
CA THR A 48 18.37 -50.87 -39.85
C THR A 48 17.09 -51.62 -40.22
N ASP A 49 15.97 -51.28 -39.58
CA ASP A 49 14.64 -51.87 -39.74
C ASP A 49 14.03 -51.59 -41.12
N TRP A 50 14.30 -50.44 -41.71
CA TRP A 50 13.74 -50.05 -43.02
C TRP A 50 14.27 -50.86 -44.20
N ILE A 51 15.52 -51.35 -44.14
CA ILE A 51 16.15 -52.15 -45.21
C ILE A 51 15.37 -53.45 -45.44
N LEU A 52 14.78 -53.94 -44.35
CA LEU A 52 14.19 -55.27 -44.24
C LEU A 52 12.66 -55.24 -44.34
N ASN A 53 12.04 -54.08 -44.10
CA ASN A 53 10.59 -53.89 -44.18
C ASN A 53 10.11 -53.38 -45.56
N ALA A 54 11.03 -53.09 -46.49
CA ALA A 54 10.71 -52.65 -47.85
C ALA A 54 11.59 -53.46 -48.83
N PRO A 55 11.04 -54.49 -49.50
CA PRO A 55 11.82 -55.42 -50.30
C PRO A 55 12.23 -54.83 -51.66
N LEU A 56 13.13 -53.86 -51.64
CA LEU A 56 13.68 -53.26 -52.86
C LEU A 56 14.82 -54.12 -53.43
N PRO A 57 14.88 -54.31 -54.77
CA PRO A 57 16.02 -54.92 -55.44
C PRO A 57 17.32 -54.14 -55.16
N ALA A 58 18.45 -54.85 -55.09
CA ALA A 58 19.76 -54.27 -54.76
C ALA A 58 20.06 -52.97 -55.52
N ARG A 59 19.76 -52.99 -56.82
CA ARG A 59 20.05 -51.92 -57.78
C ARG A 59 19.35 -50.59 -57.50
N LEU A 60 18.31 -50.56 -56.65
CA LEU A 60 17.61 -49.31 -56.31
C LEU A 60 18.21 -48.59 -55.10
N TRP A 61 19.05 -49.24 -54.30
CA TRP A 61 19.64 -48.61 -53.10
C TRP A 61 20.50 -47.38 -53.38
N PRO A 62 21.30 -47.31 -54.45
CA PRO A 62 22.01 -46.08 -54.82
C PRO A 62 21.07 -44.91 -55.14
N THR A 63 19.88 -45.19 -55.68
CA THR A 63 18.85 -44.18 -55.96
C THR A 63 18.17 -43.72 -54.67
N VAL A 64 17.85 -44.64 -53.75
CA VAL A 64 17.35 -44.30 -52.41
C VAL A 64 18.36 -43.45 -51.64
N GLU A 65 19.64 -43.81 -51.70
CA GLU A 65 20.72 -43.08 -51.08
C GLU A 65 20.74 -41.62 -51.56
N ARG A 66 20.78 -41.38 -52.87
CA ARG A 66 20.86 -40.03 -53.42
C ARG A 66 19.62 -39.17 -53.11
N ILE A 67 18.43 -39.76 -53.05
CA ILE A 67 17.20 -39.02 -52.69
C ILE A 67 17.14 -38.70 -51.19
N VAL A 68 17.61 -39.60 -50.33
CA VAL A 68 17.48 -39.45 -48.87
C VAL A 68 18.64 -38.65 -48.28
N ILE A 69 19.84 -38.79 -48.82
CA ILE A 69 21.04 -38.10 -48.33
C ILE A 69 21.11 -36.73 -49.02
N HIS A 70 20.66 -35.70 -48.29
CA HIS A 70 20.77 -34.31 -48.73
C HIS A 70 21.58 -33.49 -47.73
N GLU A 71 22.38 -32.57 -48.24
CA GLU A 71 23.18 -31.66 -47.42
C GLU A 71 22.28 -30.79 -46.52
N GLY A 72 22.64 -30.64 -45.25
CA GLY A 72 21.90 -29.79 -44.29
C GLY A 72 20.63 -30.40 -43.66
N VAL A 73 20.23 -31.63 -44.01
CA VAL A 73 19.01 -32.24 -43.46
C VAL A 73 19.23 -32.88 -42.08
N LYS A 74 18.32 -32.62 -41.13
CA LYS A 74 18.33 -33.24 -39.79
C LYS A 74 17.97 -34.73 -39.87
N ARG A 75 18.64 -35.56 -39.06
CA ARG A 75 18.45 -37.04 -38.99
C ARG A 75 16.99 -37.51 -38.91
N ARG A 76 16.11 -36.80 -38.18
CA ARG A 76 14.69 -37.17 -38.07
C ARG A 76 13.93 -36.99 -39.39
N ALA A 77 14.28 -35.98 -40.19
CA ALA A 77 13.70 -35.77 -41.50
C ALA A 77 14.18 -36.85 -42.47
N ALA A 78 15.48 -37.17 -42.49
CA ALA A 78 16.02 -38.26 -43.31
C ALA A 78 15.38 -39.63 -43.02
N ARG A 79 15.06 -39.92 -41.75
CA ARG A 79 14.31 -41.15 -41.39
C ARG A 79 12.90 -41.19 -41.97
N ARG A 80 12.15 -40.09 -41.83
CA ARG A 80 10.80 -40.00 -42.39
C ARG A 80 10.85 -40.11 -43.91
N MET A 81 11.84 -39.48 -44.52
CA MET A 81 12.04 -39.50 -45.96
C MET A 81 12.37 -40.90 -46.47
N LEU A 82 13.32 -41.59 -45.83
CA LEU A 82 13.70 -42.95 -46.20
C LEU A 82 12.52 -43.91 -46.21
N LYS A 83 11.67 -43.86 -45.18
CA LYS A 83 10.47 -44.69 -45.13
C LYS A 83 9.55 -44.43 -46.34
N ARG A 84 9.33 -43.16 -46.68
CA ARG A 84 8.45 -42.77 -47.79
C ARG A 84 9.04 -43.14 -49.14
N VAL A 85 10.32 -42.83 -49.37
CA VAL A 85 11.03 -43.20 -50.60
C VAL A 85 10.93 -44.70 -50.84
N CYS A 86 11.23 -45.51 -49.82
CA CYS A 86 11.10 -46.96 -49.92
C CYS A 86 9.68 -47.42 -50.25
N GLN A 87 8.65 -46.84 -49.61
CA GLN A 87 7.26 -47.19 -49.88
C GLN A 87 6.82 -46.81 -51.29
N THR A 88 7.21 -45.62 -51.78
CA THR A 88 6.87 -45.16 -53.12
C THR A 88 7.55 -46.00 -54.20
N LEU A 89 8.83 -46.35 -54.04
CA LEU A 89 9.54 -47.19 -55.01
C LEU A 89 9.02 -48.63 -55.00
N GLN A 90 8.67 -49.17 -53.82
CA GLN A 90 8.02 -50.47 -53.72
C GLN A 90 6.70 -50.50 -54.49
N TRP A 91 5.87 -49.47 -54.32
CA TRP A 91 4.59 -49.36 -55.03
C TRP A 91 4.77 -49.32 -56.56
N GLN A 92 5.83 -48.67 -57.07
CA GLN A 92 6.13 -48.66 -58.50
C GLN A 92 6.60 -50.02 -59.04
N LEU A 93 7.34 -50.79 -58.24
CA LEU A 93 7.73 -52.16 -58.57
C LEU A 93 6.51 -53.08 -58.61
N ASP A 94 5.64 -52.99 -57.61
CA ASP A 94 4.40 -53.76 -57.53
C ASP A 94 3.46 -53.40 -58.72
N GLY A 95 3.55 -52.17 -59.23
CA GLY A 95 2.90 -51.71 -60.47
C GLY A 95 3.55 -52.19 -61.77
N GLY A 96 4.53 -53.10 -61.72
CA GLY A 96 5.12 -53.76 -62.90
C GLY A 96 6.25 -52.99 -63.60
N ARG A 97 6.78 -51.91 -62.99
CA ARG A 97 7.94 -51.20 -63.57
C ARG A 97 9.25 -51.94 -63.28
N SER A 98 10.15 -51.97 -64.27
CA SER A 98 11.48 -52.55 -64.07
C SER A 98 12.36 -51.66 -63.18
N PRO A 99 13.27 -52.24 -62.37
CA PRO A 99 14.20 -51.47 -61.54
C PRO A 99 15.07 -50.49 -62.34
N ASP A 100 15.46 -50.87 -63.56
CA ASP A 100 16.29 -50.03 -64.44
C ASP A 100 15.51 -48.80 -64.96
N ALA A 101 14.21 -48.97 -65.25
CA ALA A 101 13.34 -47.86 -65.64
C ALA A 101 13.12 -46.86 -64.48
N ILE A 102 12.96 -47.37 -63.25
CA ILE A 102 12.82 -46.54 -62.04
C ILE A 102 14.12 -45.76 -61.77
N SER A 103 15.27 -46.45 -61.84
CA SER A 103 16.58 -45.82 -61.61
C SER A 103 16.89 -44.73 -62.65
N SER A 104 16.59 -45.00 -63.92
CA SER A 104 16.74 -44.02 -65.01
C SER A 104 15.82 -42.82 -64.85
N GLN A 105 14.58 -43.02 -64.36
CA GLN A 105 13.61 -41.95 -64.16
C GLN A 105 13.97 -41.03 -62.98
N CYS A 106 14.66 -41.56 -61.96
CA CYS A 106 15.11 -40.76 -60.83
C CYS A 106 16.38 -39.93 -61.12
N GLY A 107 17.06 -40.15 -62.26
CA GLY A 107 18.13 -39.30 -62.78
C GLY A 107 19.32 -39.04 -61.82
N ASP A 108 20.03 -37.93 -62.03
CA ASP A 108 20.96 -37.39 -61.02
C ASP A 108 20.15 -36.61 -59.97
N ALA A 109 20.20 -37.09 -58.73
CA ALA A 109 19.08 -37.02 -57.79
C ALA A 109 19.19 -35.89 -56.74
N ALA A 110 20.11 -34.93 -56.92
CA ALA A 110 20.33 -33.84 -55.95
C ALA A 110 19.16 -32.84 -55.92
N ALA A 111 18.70 -32.37 -57.09
CA ALA A 111 17.58 -31.43 -57.19
C ALA A 111 16.24 -32.06 -56.77
N LEU A 112 16.02 -33.33 -57.17
CA LEU A 112 14.85 -34.10 -56.75
C LEU A 112 14.82 -34.27 -55.23
N SER A 113 15.95 -34.63 -54.62
CA SER A 113 16.08 -34.77 -53.17
C SER A 113 15.70 -33.48 -52.45
N GLY A 114 16.26 -32.34 -52.86
CA GLY A 114 15.95 -31.05 -52.25
C GLY A 114 14.47 -30.67 -52.35
N LEU A 115 13.84 -30.95 -53.50
CA LEU A 115 12.42 -30.65 -53.73
C LEU A 115 11.51 -31.53 -52.89
N VAL A 116 11.82 -32.82 -52.81
CA VAL A 116 11.12 -33.81 -51.99
C VAL A 116 11.20 -33.44 -50.50
N TYR A 117 12.31 -32.88 -50.02
CA TYR A 117 12.41 -32.39 -48.64
C TYR A 117 11.58 -31.12 -48.37
N GLU A 118 11.40 -30.26 -49.37
CA GLU A 118 10.61 -29.02 -49.26
C GLU A 118 9.11 -29.27 -49.36
N THR A 119 8.68 -30.28 -50.12
CA THR A 119 7.26 -30.58 -50.41
C THR A 119 6.73 -31.79 -49.66
N ASP A 120 7.61 -32.67 -49.17
CA ASP A 120 7.28 -33.95 -48.56
C ASP A 120 6.50 -34.90 -49.51
N SER A 121 6.65 -34.71 -50.83
CA SER A 121 6.00 -35.48 -51.92
C SER A 121 7.04 -36.05 -52.88
N LEU A 122 7.12 -37.38 -53.02
CA LEU A 122 8.00 -38.05 -53.99
C LEU A 122 7.21 -38.69 -55.14
N GLY A 123 6.17 -39.46 -54.84
CA GLY A 123 5.42 -40.21 -55.86
C GLY A 123 4.86 -39.30 -56.95
N GLU A 124 4.19 -38.22 -56.53
CA GLU A 124 3.57 -37.23 -57.41
C GLU A 124 4.62 -36.49 -58.27
N LEU A 125 5.81 -36.20 -57.72
CA LEU A 125 6.89 -35.54 -58.46
C LEU A 125 7.54 -36.44 -59.52
N LEU A 126 7.55 -37.76 -59.29
CA LEU A 126 8.13 -38.72 -60.23
C LEU A 126 7.27 -38.89 -61.48
N GLU A 127 5.97 -38.58 -61.44
CA GLU A 127 5.06 -38.75 -62.59
C GLU A 127 5.46 -37.88 -63.79
N TYR A 128 6.02 -36.69 -63.55
CA TYR A 128 6.32 -35.68 -64.56
C TYR A 128 7.57 -35.92 -65.41
N ARG A 129 8.40 -36.93 -65.09
CA ARG A 129 9.63 -37.33 -65.84
C ARG A 129 10.53 -36.14 -66.28
N LEU A 130 10.87 -35.26 -65.35
CA LEU A 130 11.66 -34.06 -65.63
C LEU A 130 13.17 -34.30 -65.50
N SER A 131 13.97 -33.56 -66.29
CA SER A 131 15.43 -33.55 -66.20
C SER A 131 15.93 -32.75 -64.98
N GLU A 132 17.19 -32.99 -64.59
CA GLU A 132 17.80 -32.32 -63.44
C GLU A 132 17.85 -30.78 -63.55
N PRO A 133 18.21 -30.17 -64.70
CA PRO A 133 18.22 -28.71 -64.83
C PRO A 133 16.85 -28.07 -64.55
N VAL A 134 15.78 -28.71 -65.00
CA VAL A 134 14.40 -28.25 -64.78
C VAL A 134 14.01 -28.40 -63.30
N LEU A 135 14.30 -29.55 -62.69
CA LEU A 135 14.03 -29.78 -61.26
C LEU A 135 14.80 -28.80 -60.37
N ALA A 136 16.02 -28.42 -60.72
CA ALA A 136 16.81 -27.43 -59.99
C ALA A 136 16.15 -26.03 -60.03
N VAL A 137 15.57 -25.65 -61.17
CA VAL A 137 14.80 -24.39 -61.31
C VAL A 137 13.54 -24.44 -60.43
N VAL A 138 12.77 -25.52 -60.49
CA VAL A 138 11.58 -25.71 -59.65
C VAL A 138 11.92 -25.63 -58.16
N LEU A 139 12.97 -26.35 -57.73
CA LEU A 139 13.48 -26.30 -56.37
C LEU A 139 13.83 -24.88 -55.93
N ASN A 140 14.56 -24.14 -56.77
CA ASN A 140 14.98 -22.77 -56.49
C ASN A 140 13.76 -21.84 -56.27
N VAL A 141 12.74 -21.96 -57.12
CA VAL A 141 11.50 -21.18 -57.01
C VAL A 141 10.77 -21.54 -55.71
N VAL A 142 10.53 -22.83 -55.46
CA VAL A 142 9.78 -23.34 -54.29
C VAL A 142 10.44 -22.90 -52.98
N GLN A 143 11.76 -23.03 -52.87
CA GLN A 143 12.51 -22.59 -51.67
C GLN A 143 12.37 -21.07 -51.44
N ARG A 144 12.47 -20.27 -52.50
CA ARG A 144 12.41 -18.80 -52.42
C ARG A 144 11.02 -18.26 -52.12
N THR A 145 9.95 -19.02 -52.38
CA THR A 145 8.57 -18.59 -52.04
C THR A 145 8.38 -18.36 -50.54
N ARG A 146 9.10 -19.09 -49.68
CA ARG A 146 8.91 -19.12 -48.20
C ARG A 146 7.44 -19.32 -47.78
N LEU A 147 6.68 -20.06 -48.59
CA LEU A 147 5.30 -20.45 -48.29
C LEU A 147 5.26 -21.64 -47.29
N TRP A 148 4.07 -21.97 -46.80
CA TRP A 148 3.90 -23.14 -45.93
C TRP A 148 4.16 -24.45 -46.68
N PRO A 149 4.54 -25.56 -46.01
CA PRO A 149 4.89 -26.81 -46.68
C PRO A 149 3.81 -27.35 -47.63
N ALA A 150 2.53 -27.22 -47.27
CA ALA A 150 1.42 -27.59 -48.15
C ALA A 150 1.32 -26.68 -49.38
N GLU A 151 1.44 -25.36 -49.20
CA GLU A 151 1.46 -24.40 -50.32
C GLU A 151 2.69 -24.62 -51.23
N LYS A 152 3.84 -25.02 -50.66
CA LYS A 152 5.05 -25.37 -51.41
C LYS A 152 4.86 -26.62 -52.27
N ARG A 153 4.13 -27.61 -51.76
CA ARG A 153 3.77 -28.82 -52.53
C ARG A 153 2.92 -28.46 -53.74
N ASP A 154 1.84 -27.71 -53.54
CA ASP A 154 0.96 -27.28 -54.65
C ASP A 154 1.75 -26.53 -55.73
N VAL A 155 2.61 -25.59 -55.31
CA VAL A 155 3.46 -24.82 -56.23
C VAL A 155 4.45 -25.72 -56.97
N ALA A 156 5.06 -26.69 -56.29
CA ALA A 156 5.97 -27.64 -56.92
C ALA A 156 5.25 -28.47 -57.99
N HIS A 157 4.01 -28.91 -57.73
CA HIS A 157 3.22 -29.67 -58.69
C HIS A 157 2.81 -28.83 -59.89
N GLU A 158 2.30 -27.62 -59.66
CA GLU A 158 1.92 -26.69 -60.74
C GLU A 158 3.11 -26.40 -61.66
N LEU A 159 4.31 -26.22 -61.09
CA LEU A 159 5.53 -26.01 -61.87
C LEU A 159 5.98 -27.28 -62.60
N CYS A 160 5.97 -28.44 -61.94
CA CYS A 160 6.38 -29.69 -62.57
C CYS A 160 5.45 -30.08 -63.74
N ALA A 161 4.13 -29.91 -63.57
CA ALA A 161 3.15 -30.11 -64.63
C ALA A 161 3.39 -29.16 -65.81
N HIS A 162 3.61 -27.87 -65.55
CA HIS A 162 3.88 -26.89 -66.60
C HIS A 162 5.12 -27.24 -67.44
N PHE A 163 6.22 -27.66 -66.79
CA PHE A 163 7.43 -28.07 -67.51
C PHE A 163 7.25 -29.40 -68.26
N ALA A 164 6.49 -30.35 -67.70
CA ALA A 164 6.20 -31.62 -68.36
C ALA A 164 5.39 -31.41 -69.64
N ASP A 165 4.33 -30.59 -69.59
CA ASP A 165 3.51 -30.25 -70.75
C ASP A 165 4.33 -29.58 -71.87
N GLY A 166 5.30 -28.73 -71.52
CA GLY A 166 6.19 -28.09 -72.49
C GLY A 166 7.11 -29.10 -73.20
N LEU A 167 7.64 -30.08 -72.46
CA LEU A 167 8.48 -31.13 -73.02
C LEU A 167 7.69 -32.09 -73.90
N GLU A 168 6.45 -32.44 -73.54
CA GLU A 168 5.58 -33.27 -74.37
C GLU A 168 5.21 -32.60 -75.71
N ARG A 169 5.16 -31.26 -75.74
CA ARG A 169 4.96 -30.47 -76.96
C ARG A 169 6.21 -30.37 -77.84
N GLY A 170 7.31 -30.99 -77.43
CA GLY A 170 8.57 -31.04 -78.19
C GLY A 170 9.47 -29.82 -78.01
N GLU A 171 9.21 -28.96 -77.02
CA GLU A 171 10.11 -27.85 -76.71
C GLU A 171 11.40 -28.36 -76.04
N SER A 172 12.53 -27.72 -76.36
CA SER A 172 13.80 -28.08 -75.71
C SER A 172 13.85 -27.56 -74.27
N GLU A 173 14.50 -28.32 -73.37
CA GLU A 173 14.67 -27.97 -71.96
C GLU A 173 15.28 -26.57 -71.76
N ALA A 174 16.27 -26.20 -72.58
CA ALA A 174 16.94 -24.91 -72.53
C ALA A 174 15.96 -23.76 -72.87
N ALA A 175 15.10 -23.94 -73.87
CA ALA A 175 14.11 -22.95 -74.26
C ALA A 175 13.01 -22.76 -73.20
N LEU A 176 12.60 -23.84 -72.52
CA LEU A 176 11.62 -23.78 -71.43
C LEU A 176 12.18 -23.05 -70.19
N ILE A 177 13.46 -23.29 -69.84
CA ILE A 177 14.11 -22.61 -68.72
C ILE A 177 14.34 -21.12 -69.05
N GLU A 178 14.76 -20.81 -70.28
CA GLU A 178 14.97 -19.44 -70.73
C GLU A 178 13.67 -18.63 -70.76
N SER A 179 12.58 -19.21 -71.30
CA SER A 179 11.26 -18.57 -71.35
C SER A 179 10.59 -18.41 -69.98
N PHE A 180 10.82 -19.33 -69.04
CA PHE A 180 10.34 -19.23 -67.66
C PHE A 180 10.99 -18.05 -66.90
N GLY A 181 12.20 -17.67 -67.28
CA GLY A 181 12.90 -16.49 -66.77
C GLY A 181 13.42 -16.64 -65.34
N SER A 182 13.57 -15.50 -64.64
CA SER A 182 14.28 -15.48 -63.35
C SER A 182 13.51 -16.18 -62.21
N PRO A 183 14.07 -17.21 -61.55
CA PRO A 183 13.42 -17.94 -60.44
C PRO A 183 13.02 -17.04 -59.26
N GLN A 184 13.77 -15.96 -59.03
CA GLN A 184 13.50 -15.01 -57.94
C GLN A 184 12.22 -14.21 -58.17
N THR A 185 11.96 -13.81 -59.41
CA THR A 185 10.78 -13.02 -59.78
C THR A 185 9.55 -13.91 -59.77
N ALA A 186 9.64 -15.12 -60.35
CA ALA A 186 8.59 -16.14 -60.28
C ALA A 186 8.20 -16.43 -58.82
N ALA A 187 9.17 -16.68 -57.93
CA ALA A 187 8.91 -16.94 -56.52
C ALA A 187 8.20 -15.78 -55.79
N LYS A 188 8.56 -14.53 -56.10
CA LYS A 188 7.88 -13.33 -55.53
C LYS A 188 6.44 -13.23 -56.01
N LEU A 189 6.18 -13.47 -57.30
CA LEU A 189 4.84 -13.41 -57.89
C LEU A 189 3.94 -14.51 -57.34
N ILE A 190 4.42 -15.76 -57.32
CA ILE A 190 3.72 -16.91 -56.76
C ILE A 190 3.39 -16.69 -55.28
N ARG A 191 4.36 -16.20 -54.49
CA ARG A 191 4.13 -15.87 -53.08
C ARG A 191 3.04 -14.81 -52.91
N ARG A 192 3.06 -13.74 -53.71
CA ARG A 192 2.04 -12.67 -53.66
C ARG A 192 0.66 -13.20 -54.02
N ALA A 193 0.56 -14.04 -55.05
CA ALA A 193 -0.71 -14.67 -55.46
C ALA A 193 -1.26 -15.57 -54.36
N ARG A 194 -0.45 -16.50 -53.82
CA ARG A 194 -0.86 -17.41 -52.75
C ARG A 194 -1.25 -16.68 -51.46
N LEU A 195 -0.51 -15.64 -51.06
CA LEU A 195 -0.86 -14.83 -49.88
C LEU A 195 -2.19 -14.07 -50.04
N ARG A 196 -2.55 -13.64 -51.26
CA ARG A 196 -3.83 -12.97 -51.55
C ARG A 196 -5.02 -13.93 -51.45
N ASN A 197 -4.81 -15.18 -51.87
CA ASN A 197 -5.84 -16.23 -51.87
C ASN A 197 -6.03 -16.89 -50.50
N ARG A 198 -5.31 -16.45 -49.45
CA ARG A 198 -5.53 -16.98 -48.10
C ARG A 198 -6.94 -16.66 -47.61
N PRO A 199 -7.58 -17.63 -46.94
CA PRO A 199 -8.99 -17.52 -46.56
C PRO A 199 -9.21 -16.35 -45.59
N PHE A 200 -10.42 -15.78 -45.65
CA PHE A 200 -10.78 -14.56 -44.94
C PHE A 200 -10.51 -14.64 -43.42
N HIS A 201 -10.82 -15.77 -42.79
CA HIS A 201 -10.60 -15.98 -41.34
C HIS A 201 -9.13 -15.80 -40.92
N TRP A 202 -8.17 -16.13 -41.79
CA TRP A 202 -6.74 -15.93 -41.50
C TRP A 202 -6.38 -14.44 -41.52
N ARG A 203 -6.87 -13.70 -42.52
CA ARG A 203 -6.67 -12.25 -42.63
C ARG A 203 -7.34 -11.53 -41.45
N ALA A 204 -8.55 -11.94 -41.07
CA ALA A 204 -9.27 -11.44 -39.92
C ALA A 204 -8.50 -11.69 -38.60
N ARG A 205 -8.06 -12.93 -38.34
CA ARG A 205 -7.27 -13.27 -37.15
C ARG A 205 -5.98 -12.45 -37.05
N ARG A 206 -5.29 -12.23 -38.17
CA ARG A 206 -4.08 -11.39 -38.19
C ARG A 206 -4.38 -9.94 -37.80
N ARG A 207 -5.47 -9.37 -38.32
CA ARG A 207 -5.90 -8.01 -37.98
C ARG A 207 -6.31 -7.91 -36.50
N VAL A 208 -7.07 -8.89 -35.99
CA VAL A 208 -7.42 -8.97 -34.57
C VAL A 208 -6.17 -8.97 -33.69
N TRP A 209 -5.16 -9.78 -34.03
CA TRP A 209 -3.89 -9.80 -33.29
C TRP A 209 -3.15 -8.46 -33.34
N GLN A 210 -3.11 -7.80 -34.50
CA GLN A 210 -2.49 -6.48 -34.62
C GLN A 210 -3.22 -5.44 -33.77
N THR A 211 -4.56 -5.42 -33.80
CA THR A 211 -5.37 -4.53 -32.97
C THR A 211 -5.14 -4.80 -31.49
N LEU A 212 -5.15 -6.06 -31.05
CA LEU A 212 -4.89 -6.42 -29.66
C LEU A 212 -3.51 -5.93 -29.18
N ILE A 213 -2.47 -6.06 -30.00
CA ILE A 213 -1.13 -5.56 -29.67
C ILE A 213 -1.16 -4.03 -29.52
N VAL A 214 -1.73 -3.32 -30.49
CA VAL A 214 -1.81 -1.84 -30.46
C VAL A 214 -2.60 -1.36 -29.24
N THR A 215 -3.78 -1.93 -28.99
CA THR A 215 -4.61 -1.59 -27.82
C THR A 215 -3.88 -1.91 -26.51
N SER A 216 -3.17 -3.05 -26.43
CA SER A 216 -2.38 -3.40 -25.24
C SER A 216 -1.27 -2.37 -25.00
N ILE A 217 -0.57 -1.92 -26.04
CA ILE A 217 0.44 -0.87 -25.95
C ILE A 217 -0.17 0.45 -25.45
N LEU A 218 -1.31 0.86 -26.02
CA LEU A 218 -2.00 2.10 -25.65
C LEU A 218 -2.50 2.11 -24.20
N ILE A 219 -2.79 0.95 -23.60
CA ILE A 219 -3.21 0.84 -22.21
C ILE A 219 -2.01 0.68 -21.27
N LEU A 220 -1.10 -0.24 -21.60
CA LEU A 220 -0.01 -0.64 -20.72
C LEU A 220 1.07 0.44 -20.61
N ILE A 221 1.35 1.22 -21.66
CA ILE A 221 2.37 2.27 -21.58
C ILE A 221 1.95 3.38 -20.60
N PRO A 222 0.78 4.03 -20.74
CA PRO A 222 0.34 5.03 -19.77
C PRO A 222 0.23 4.45 -18.36
N TRP A 223 -0.33 3.25 -18.22
CA TRP A 223 -0.39 2.54 -16.94
C TRP A 223 1.00 2.36 -16.32
N SER A 224 1.99 1.95 -17.10
CA SER A 224 3.37 1.75 -16.63
C SER A 224 4.02 3.07 -16.25
N VAL A 225 3.85 4.13 -17.04
CA VAL A 225 4.40 5.46 -16.75
C VAL A 225 3.86 5.99 -15.44
N VAL A 226 2.55 5.91 -15.21
CA VAL A 226 1.91 6.39 -13.98
C VAL A 226 2.33 5.57 -12.77
N THR A 227 2.37 4.23 -12.91
CA THR A 227 2.79 3.33 -11.82
C THR A 227 4.26 3.52 -11.46
N VAL A 228 5.18 3.52 -12.45
CA VAL A 228 6.61 3.75 -12.20
C VAL A 228 6.84 5.12 -11.56
N ARG A 229 6.13 6.15 -12.04
CA ARG A 229 6.20 7.47 -11.44
C ARG A 229 5.79 7.47 -9.97
N LEU A 230 4.69 6.80 -9.61
CA LEU A 230 4.26 6.70 -8.22
C LEU A 230 5.26 5.96 -7.34
N LEU A 231 5.87 4.89 -7.86
CA LEU A 231 6.86 4.08 -7.13
C LEU A 231 8.19 4.81 -6.91
N VAL A 232 8.56 5.70 -7.82
CA VAL A 232 9.79 6.52 -7.72
C VAL A 232 9.57 7.80 -6.91
N ALA A 233 8.32 8.30 -6.85
CA ALA A 233 7.98 9.50 -6.11
C ALA A 233 8.21 9.32 -4.60
N ARG A 234 9.14 10.09 -4.04
CA ARG A 234 9.46 10.10 -2.60
C ARG A 234 9.04 11.42 -1.96
N PRO A 235 8.54 11.38 -0.71
CA PRO A 235 8.27 12.60 0.03
C PRO A 235 9.56 13.41 0.26
N THR A 236 9.39 14.71 0.36
CA THR A 236 10.48 15.67 0.58
C THR A 236 10.32 16.31 1.95
N ILE A 237 10.96 15.71 2.96
CA ILE A 237 10.94 16.20 4.33
C ILE A 237 11.87 17.41 4.43
N ARG A 238 11.31 18.59 4.71
CA ARG A 238 12.08 19.85 4.81
C ARG A 238 12.34 20.27 6.25
N PHE A 239 11.50 19.83 7.18
CA PHE A 239 11.65 20.13 8.59
C PHE A 239 11.22 18.94 9.43
N ASP A 240 11.81 18.86 10.62
CA ASP A 240 11.51 17.85 11.63
C ASP A 240 10.91 18.55 12.85
N VAL A 241 9.61 18.34 13.07
CA VAL A 241 8.87 18.95 14.18
C VAL A 241 9.44 18.52 15.53
N ILE A 242 9.86 17.26 15.65
CA ILE A 242 10.41 16.71 16.88
C ILE A 242 11.77 17.32 17.19
N GLN A 243 12.61 17.50 16.17
CA GLN A 243 13.89 18.19 16.34
C GLN A 243 13.70 19.63 16.82
N GLN A 244 12.73 20.37 16.25
CA GLN A 244 12.43 21.74 16.66
C GLN A 244 12.00 21.81 18.14
N MET A 245 11.12 20.90 18.57
CA MET A 245 10.68 20.82 19.97
C MET A 245 11.81 20.44 20.93
N ASP A 246 12.69 19.54 20.53
CA ASP A 246 13.85 19.16 21.33
C ASP A 246 14.84 20.32 21.44
N ASP A 247 15.07 21.07 20.36
CA ASP A 247 15.93 22.25 20.35
C ASP A 247 15.37 23.36 21.27
N GLU A 248 14.05 23.55 21.29
CA GLU A 248 13.40 24.47 22.24
C GLU A 248 13.55 24.00 23.68
N SER A 249 13.30 22.72 23.95
CA SER A 249 13.41 22.14 25.29
C SER A 249 14.85 22.16 25.82
N ARG A 250 15.85 22.10 24.92
CA ARG A 250 17.27 22.22 25.25
C ARG A 250 17.68 23.62 25.72
N LYS A 251 16.94 24.67 25.34
CA LYS A 251 17.20 26.06 25.81
C LYS A 251 16.90 26.23 27.30
N ILE A 252 16.01 25.40 27.86
CA ILE A 252 15.68 25.40 29.29
C ILE A 252 16.87 24.83 30.07
N SER A 253 17.31 25.49 31.14
CA SER A 253 18.44 24.98 31.95
C SER A 253 18.09 23.64 32.60
N ARG A 254 19.07 22.77 32.86
CA ARG A 254 18.81 21.40 33.37
C ARG A 254 18.08 21.38 34.71
N GLU A 255 18.34 22.38 35.57
CA GLU A 255 17.76 22.49 36.92
C GLU A 255 16.30 22.97 36.91
N GLU A 256 15.87 23.60 35.80
CA GLU A 256 14.52 24.10 35.60
C GLU A 256 13.58 23.07 34.97
N ARG A 257 14.09 21.89 34.57
CA ARG A 257 13.30 20.85 33.90
C ARG A 257 12.62 19.92 34.90
N ALA A 258 11.31 19.79 34.80
CA ALA A 258 10.50 18.86 35.60
C ALA A 258 10.66 17.40 35.17
N TRP A 259 10.86 17.15 33.86
CA TRP A 259 10.77 15.80 33.31
C TRP A 259 11.71 14.77 33.94
N PRO A 260 13.00 15.07 34.23
CA PRO A 260 13.87 14.13 34.94
C PRO A 260 13.33 13.70 36.32
N LEU A 261 12.65 14.59 37.04
CA LEU A 261 12.03 14.27 38.33
C LEU A 261 10.75 13.44 38.15
N TYR A 262 9.94 13.72 37.12
CA TYR A 262 8.83 12.84 36.77
C TYR A 262 9.31 11.43 36.43
N LEU A 263 10.39 11.29 35.65
CA LEU A 263 11.01 9.99 35.37
C LEU A 263 11.50 9.28 36.63
N GLN A 264 12.08 10.03 37.58
CA GLN A 264 12.49 9.48 38.87
C GLN A 264 11.29 8.91 39.65
N GLY A 265 10.16 9.62 39.68
CA GLY A 265 8.93 9.12 40.31
C GLY A 265 8.34 7.93 39.56
N LEU A 266 8.35 7.94 38.23
CA LEU A 266 7.89 6.80 37.40
C LEU A 266 8.77 5.55 37.59
N ALA A 267 10.06 5.73 37.87
CA ALA A 267 10.99 4.64 38.19
C ALA A 267 10.67 3.91 39.50
N MET A 268 9.89 4.54 40.39
CA MET A 268 9.53 3.96 41.70
C MET A 268 8.39 2.94 41.61
N VAL A 269 7.74 2.80 40.45
CA VAL A 269 6.69 1.80 40.24
C VAL A 269 7.31 0.40 40.26
N THR A 270 6.89 -0.46 41.19
CA THR A 270 7.47 -1.79 41.34
C THR A 270 6.97 -2.74 40.24
N LYS A 271 7.71 -3.83 39.99
CA LYS A 271 7.23 -4.90 39.08
C LYS A 271 5.89 -5.51 39.55
N ALA A 272 5.60 -5.50 40.85
CA ALA A 272 4.32 -5.96 41.38
C ALA A 272 3.17 -5.03 41.02
N ASP A 273 3.43 -3.71 40.94
CA ASP A 273 2.46 -2.69 40.51
C ASP A 273 2.20 -2.78 39.00
N GLN A 274 3.22 -3.13 38.20
CA GLN A 274 3.11 -3.32 36.75
C GLN A 274 2.34 -4.58 36.33
N ILE A 275 2.36 -5.65 37.14
CA ILE A 275 1.70 -6.94 36.85
C ILE A 275 0.25 -6.98 37.41
N ASN A 276 -0.05 -6.25 38.48
CA ASN A 276 -1.38 -6.17 39.10
C ASN A 276 -2.32 -5.01 38.67
N PRO A 277 -2.17 -4.26 37.55
CA PRO A 277 -3.14 -3.20 37.20
C PRO A 277 -4.56 -3.72 37.03
N ALA A 278 -4.73 -4.98 36.60
CA ALA A 278 -6.04 -5.63 36.49
C ALA A 278 -6.63 -6.13 37.83
N ARG A 279 -5.81 -6.17 38.91
CA ARG A 279 -6.21 -6.60 40.27
C ARG A 279 -6.39 -5.44 41.24
N LEU A 280 -5.63 -4.36 41.09
CA LEU A 280 -5.83 -3.10 41.81
C LEU A 280 -6.77 -2.24 40.97
N ASN A 281 -8.06 -2.29 41.26
CA ASN A 281 -9.04 -1.42 40.61
C ASN A 281 -8.84 0.02 41.12
N LEU A 282 -7.85 0.73 40.58
CA LEU A 282 -7.42 2.06 41.00
C LEU A 282 -8.40 3.18 40.59
N SER A 283 -9.64 2.86 40.18
CA SER A 283 -10.70 3.86 39.95
C SER A 283 -10.96 4.72 41.20
N GLY A 284 -10.66 4.19 42.39
CA GLY A 284 -10.71 4.93 43.64
C GLY A 284 -9.76 6.14 43.70
N LEU A 285 -8.67 6.17 42.93
CA LEU A 285 -7.78 7.34 42.85
C LEU A 285 -8.47 8.56 42.25
N SER A 286 -9.34 8.36 41.25
CA SER A 286 -10.08 9.44 40.59
C SER A 286 -11.41 9.79 41.28
N GLU A 287 -12.08 8.80 41.88
CA GLU A 287 -13.41 8.96 42.49
C GLU A 287 -13.34 9.40 43.97
N GLY A 288 -12.20 9.17 44.64
CA GLY A 288 -12.00 9.53 46.03
C GLY A 288 -12.86 8.71 47.01
N PRO A 289 -13.23 9.28 48.17
CA PRO A 289 -13.88 8.56 49.27
C PRO A 289 -15.26 7.95 48.95
N GLY A 290 -15.94 8.44 47.91
CA GLY A 290 -17.21 7.88 47.46
C GLY A 290 -17.08 6.54 46.72
N SER A 291 -15.86 6.15 46.34
CA SER A 291 -15.61 4.92 45.60
C SER A 291 -15.63 3.69 46.49
N LYS A 292 -16.17 2.58 45.97
CA LYS A 292 -16.05 1.26 46.60
C LYS A 292 -14.59 0.80 46.70
N ASN A 293 -13.74 1.28 45.80
CA ASN A 293 -12.32 0.91 45.72
C ASN A 293 -11.41 1.85 46.51
N TRP A 294 -11.97 2.82 47.23
CA TRP A 294 -11.20 3.79 48.01
C TRP A 294 -10.26 3.16 49.06
N PRO A 295 -10.65 2.10 49.81
CA PRO A 295 -9.74 1.48 50.78
C PRO A 295 -8.43 0.96 50.15
N ASP A 296 -8.52 0.33 48.97
CA ASP A 296 -7.34 -0.16 48.24
C ASP A 296 -6.51 1.00 47.68
N ALA A 297 -7.17 2.04 47.15
CA ALA A 297 -6.50 3.26 46.71
C ALA A 297 -5.72 3.92 47.86
N LYS A 298 -6.27 4.00 49.07
CA LYS A 298 -5.56 4.52 50.26
C LYS A 298 -4.32 3.71 50.60
N LYS A 299 -4.43 2.38 50.60
CA LYS A 299 -3.28 1.49 50.86
C LYS A 299 -2.19 1.70 49.81
N TYR A 300 -2.58 1.84 48.55
CA TYR A 300 -1.68 2.15 47.45
C TYR A 300 -0.98 3.51 47.65
N LEU A 301 -1.73 4.58 47.90
CA LEU A 301 -1.19 5.93 48.14
C LEU A 301 -0.20 5.97 49.32
N LYS A 302 -0.52 5.29 50.43
CA LYS A 302 0.36 5.23 51.61
C LYS A 302 1.67 4.50 51.34
N SER A 303 1.65 3.48 50.49
CA SER A 303 2.87 2.76 50.08
C SER A 303 3.71 3.51 49.03
N HIS A 304 3.17 4.57 48.44
CA HIS A 304 3.80 5.36 47.37
C HIS A 304 4.03 6.83 47.77
N SER A 305 4.15 7.13 49.06
CA SER A 305 4.37 8.51 49.55
C SER A 305 5.60 9.18 48.95
N LEU A 306 6.73 8.45 48.86
CA LEU A 306 7.97 8.95 48.26
C LEU A 306 7.81 9.30 46.77
N GLN A 307 6.99 8.53 46.04
CA GLN A 307 6.69 8.81 44.64
C GLN A 307 5.88 10.11 44.51
N ILE A 308 4.88 10.30 45.39
CA ILE A 308 4.07 11.52 45.45
C ILE A 308 4.95 12.73 45.76
N ASP A 309 5.85 12.62 46.74
CA ASP A 309 6.81 13.68 47.06
C ASP A 309 7.73 14.04 45.89
N THR A 310 8.14 13.04 45.12
CA THR A 310 8.94 13.25 43.91
C THR A 310 8.15 14.00 42.84
N TYR A 311 6.86 13.70 42.67
CA TYR A 311 5.99 14.43 41.74
C TYR A 311 5.71 15.87 42.19
N LEU A 312 5.63 16.13 43.50
CA LEU A 312 5.55 17.50 44.04
C LEU A 312 6.80 18.32 43.69
N GLN A 313 7.98 17.72 43.88
CA GLN A 313 9.25 18.35 43.49
C GLN A 313 9.36 18.57 41.99
N ALA A 314 8.81 17.67 41.18
CA ALA A 314 8.75 17.85 39.73
C ALA A 314 7.80 19.00 39.35
N ALA A 315 6.62 19.05 39.97
CA ALA A 315 5.60 20.08 39.73
C ALA A 315 6.00 21.48 40.20
N SER A 316 7.03 21.63 41.05
CA SER A 316 7.54 22.94 41.45
C SER A 316 8.54 23.54 40.46
N ARG A 317 8.99 22.76 39.47
CA ARG A 317 9.85 23.27 38.39
C ARG A 317 9.07 24.17 37.45
N PRO A 318 9.71 25.19 36.84
CA PRO A 318 9.01 26.15 35.98
C PRO A 318 8.64 25.59 34.60
N ALA A 319 9.34 24.56 34.11
CA ALA A 319 9.07 24.00 32.79
C ALA A 319 9.23 22.47 32.76
N LEU A 320 8.49 21.81 31.87
CA LEU A 320 8.55 20.38 31.66
C LEU A 320 9.95 19.96 31.19
N GLY A 321 10.48 20.62 30.15
CA GLY A 321 11.81 20.33 29.59
C GLY A 321 11.96 18.91 29.04
N PHE A 322 10.90 18.36 28.45
CA PHE A 322 10.90 17.04 27.83
C PHE A 322 11.77 17.02 26.57
N ILE A 323 12.55 15.95 26.37
CA ILE A 323 13.38 15.77 25.17
C ILE A 323 13.04 14.40 24.56
N ASN A 324 12.54 14.40 23.33
CA ASN A 324 12.17 13.20 22.58
C ASN A 324 13.40 12.38 22.18
N ARG A 325 14.48 13.05 21.77
CA ARG A 325 15.73 12.44 21.31
C ARG A 325 16.87 12.89 22.24
N PRO A 326 16.93 12.33 23.46
CA PRO A 326 17.92 12.70 24.45
C PRO A 326 19.34 12.34 24.00
N LEU A 327 20.30 13.21 24.27
CA LEU A 327 21.72 12.88 24.16
C LEU A 327 22.11 11.93 25.31
N PRO A 328 23.23 11.19 25.20
CA PRO A 328 23.66 10.25 26.23
C PRO A 328 23.71 10.85 27.65
N ASN A 329 24.03 12.14 27.77
CA ASN A 329 24.17 12.83 29.06
C ASN A 329 22.90 13.58 29.51
N ASP A 330 21.77 13.46 28.81
CA ASP A 330 20.54 14.20 29.14
C ASP A 330 19.68 13.50 30.20
N LEU A 331 19.76 12.17 30.32
CA LEU A 331 18.85 11.37 31.16
C LEU A 331 19.54 10.37 32.10
N ASN A 332 20.87 10.22 32.00
CA ASN A 332 21.66 9.33 32.84
C ASN A 332 21.01 7.94 33.00
N GLN A 333 20.69 7.53 34.24
CA GLN A 333 20.11 6.22 34.58
C GLN A 333 18.65 6.03 34.17
N PHE A 334 17.91 7.10 33.83
CA PHE A 334 16.49 7.04 33.47
C PHE A 334 16.24 6.84 31.97
N ARG A 335 17.31 6.60 31.20
CA ARG A 335 17.25 6.40 29.75
C ARG A 335 16.32 5.26 29.33
N GLU A 336 16.24 4.19 30.12
CA GLU A 336 15.38 3.04 29.83
C GLU A 336 13.89 3.30 30.05
N LEU A 337 13.55 4.26 30.91
CA LEU A 337 12.15 4.66 31.19
C LEU A 337 11.67 5.73 30.21
N ASN A 338 12.61 6.51 29.69
CA ASN A 338 12.37 7.50 28.67
C ASN A 338 12.88 6.95 27.33
N ARG A 339 12.13 6.04 26.71
CA ARG A 339 12.39 5.56 25.33
C ARG A 339 11.67 6.34 24.20
N PRO A 340 11.62 7.69 24.14
CA PRO A 340 11.01 8.39 23.02
C PRO A 340 11.83 8.33 21.71
N TYR A 341 13.12 7.94 21.70
CA TYR A 341 13.88 7.77 20.44
C TYR A 341 13.36 6.62 19.58
N GLU A 342 12.86 5.53 20.19
CA GLU A 342 12.22 4.43 19.47
C GLU A 342 10.85 4.84 18.91
N MET A 343 10.17 5.78 19.59
CA MET A 343 8.82 6.20 19.23
C MET A 343 8.83 7.31 18.16
N ASN A 344 9.82 8.21 18.16
CA ASN A 344 9.95 9.32 17.21
C ASN A 344 11.37 9.42 16.60
N PRO A 345 11.86 8.41 15.85
CA PRO A 345 13.23 8.39 15.35
C PRO A 345 13.52 9.52 14.34
N ALA A 346 14.80 9.87 14.18
CA ALA A 346 15.22 10.84 13.18
C ALA A 346 14.95 10.31 11.76
N GLY A 347 14.40 11.16 10.90
CA GLY A 347 14.01 10.76 9.54
C GLY A 347 12.80 9.82 9.50
N ASN A 348 12.04 9.70 10.59
CA ASN A 348 10.76 9.01 10.58
C ASN A 348 9.86 9.63 9.51
N THR A 349 9.29 8.79 8.65
CA THR A 349 8.32 9.20 7.65
C THR A 349 6.88 9.05 8.16
N ASP A 350 6.66 8.42 9.31
CA ASP A 350 5.33 8.29 9.89
C ASP A 350 4.75 9.67 10.19
N PHE A 351 3.46 9.83 9.87
CA PHE A 351 2.74 11.06 10.13
C PHE A 351 2.42 11.23 11.63
N ASN A 352 2.23 10.13 12.35
CA ASN A 352 1.90 10.15 13.76
C ASN A 352 3.12 10.49 14.61
N ILE A 353 2.92 11.39 15.56
CA ILE A 353 3.89 11.72 16.59
C ILE A 353 3.41 11.09 17.89
N TYR A 354 4.26 10.30 18.50
CA TYR A 354 3.96 9.66 19.78
C TYR A 354 4.32 10.60 20.93
N LEU A 355 3.42 10.74 21.90
CA LEU A 355 3.56 11.66 23.05
C LEU A 355 3.50 10.92 24.39
N PRO A 356 4.45 10.01 24.67
CA PRO A 356 4.44 9.19 25.89
C PRO A 356 4.43 10.03 27.18
N GLN A 357 5.02 11.22 27.14
CA GLN A 357 5.02 12.17 28.25
C GLN A 357 3.63 12.68 28.59
N ALA A 358 2.76 12.89 27.61
CA ALA A 358 1.39 13.32 27.86
C ALA A 358 0.61 12.18 28.56
N GLU A 359 0.77 10.95 28.07
CA GLU A 359 0.15 9.77 28.69
C GLU A 359 0.65 9.57 30.13
N ALA A 360 1.96 9.67 30.39
CA ALA A 360 2.52 9.52 31.72
C ALA A 360 2.04 10.60 32.70
N LEU A 361 2.02 11.86 32.27
CA LEU A 361 1.52 12.97 33.10
C LEU A 361 0.04 12.77 33.45
N ARG A 362 -0.81 12.40 32.47
CA ARG A 362 -2.24 12.23 32.70
C ARG A 362 -2.58 10.94 33.44
N GLY A 363 -2.11 9.81 32.95
CA GLY A 363 -2.46 8.48 33.45
C GLY A 363 -1.82 8.13 34.78
N SER A 364 -0.59 8.59 35.04
CA SER A 364 0.15 8.24 36.26
C SER A 364 0.24 9.42 37.24
N VAL A 365 0.75 10.57 36.80
CA VAL A 365 1.04 11.69 37.71
C VAL A 365 -0.25 12.34 38.23
N ILE A 366 -1.12 12.80 37.33
CA ILE A 366 -2.39 13.45 37.70
C ILE A 366 -3.29 12.50 38.51
N SER A 367 -3.38 11.23 38.10
CA SER A 367 -4.17 10.22 38.82
C SER A 367 -3.69 10.03 40.26
N LEU A 368 -2.38 9.86 40.47
CA LEU A 368 -1.82 9.67 41.81
C LEU A 368 -1.96 10.92 42.69
N LEU A 369 -1.72 12.11 42.13
CA LEU A 369 -1.94 13.38 42.84
C LEU A 369 -3.42 13.56 43.22
N THR A 370 -4.35 13.19 42.34
CA THR A 370 -5.80 13.28 42.63
C THR A 370 -6.18 12.40 43.82
N GLY A 371 -5.72 11.15 43.85
CA GLY A 371 -5.94 10.28 45.00
C GLY A 371 -5.28 10.82 46.26
N ALA A 372 -4.05 11.36 46.17
CA ALA A 372 -3.36 11.94 47.30
C ALA A 372 -4.08 13.17 47.88
N ILE A 373 -4.70 14.01 47.04
CA ILE A 373 -5.52 15.15 47.47
C ILE A 373 -6.70 14.67 48.31
N HIS A 374 -7.44 13.66 47.83
CA HIS A 374 -8.55 13.07 48.57
C HIS A 374 -8.10 12.48 49.92
N LEU A 375 -6.97 11.78 49.94
CA LEU A 375 -6.42 11.19 51.16
C LEU A 375 -6.02 12.28 52.17
N ALA A 376 -5.30 13.32 51.72
CA ALA A 376 -4.89 14.42 52.60
C ALA A 376 -6.09 15.18 53.17
N ALA A 377 -7.16 15.36 52.38
CA ALA A 377 -8.41 15.96 52.84
C ALA A 377 -9.13 15.09 53.88
N GLU A 378 -9.23 13.77 53.66
CA GLU A 378 -9.82 12.83 54.62
C GLU A 378 -9.02 12.77 55.94
N GLU A 379 -7.69 12.84 55.87
CA GLU A 379 -6.81 12.85 57.04
C GLU A 379 -6.79 14.20 57.77
N GLY A 380 -7.46 15.22 57.24
CA GLY A 380 -7.50 16.57 57.83
C GLY A 380 -6.18 17.34 57.67
N ASN A 381 -5.27 16.89 56.80
CA ASN A 381 -3.98 17.55 56.58
C ASN A 381 -4.11 18.67 55.52
N ALA A 382 -4.51 19.85 56.00
CA ALA A 382 -4.77 21.01 55.16
C ALA A 382 -3.54 21.48 54.38
N GLU A 383 -2.37 21.51 55.01
CA GLU A 383 -1.13 21.96 54.38
C GLU A 383 -0.73 21.05 53.21
N ARG A 384 -0.78 19.74 53.44
CA ARG A 384 -0.50 18.76 52.40
C ARG A 384 -1.54 18.77 51.28
N CYS A 385 -2.81 18.91 51.62
CA CYS A 385 -3.88 18.98 50.62
C CYS A 385 -3.71 20.20 49.70
N LEU A 386 -3.36 21.37 50.27
CA LEU A 386 -3.08 22.57 49.48
C LEU A 386 -1.86 22.38 48.58
N GLU A 387 -0.76 21.84 49.11
CA GLU A 387 0.46 21.56 48.33
C GLU A 387 0.15 20.69 47.09
N LEU A 388 -0.62 19.61 47.28
CA LEU A 388 -1.00 18.70 46.21
C LEU A 388 -1.92 19.34 45.17
N LEU A 389 -2.89 20.16 45.60
CA LEU A 389 -3.76 20.92 44.69
C LEU A 389 -2.95 21.88 43.82
N LEU A 390 -2.02 22.63 44.42
CA LEU A 390 -1.16 23.56 43.70
C LEU A 390 -0.21 22.82 42.73
N ALA A 391 0.34 21.69 43.14
CA ALA A 391 1.16 20.86 42.27
C ALA A 391 0.37 20.32 41.08
N ARG A 392 -0.89 19.92 41.28
CA ARG A 392 -1.75 19.45 40.17
C ARG A 392 -2.00 20.58 39.16
N ILE A 393 -2.22 21.82 39.60
CA ILE A 393 -2.32 23.00 38.72
C ILE A 393 -1.04 23.17 37.89
N ASN A 394 0.14 23.07 38.51
CA ASN A 394 1.41 23.19 37.77
C ASN A 394 1.64 22.02 36.79
N VAL A 395 1.20 20.81 37.13
CA VAL A 395 1.29 19.63 36.23
C VAL A 395 0.45 19.86 34.98
N VAL A 396 -0.69 20.54 35.06
CA VAL A 396 -1.49 20.91 33.89
C VAL A 396 -0.70 21.81 32.93
N GLU A 397 0.06 22.77 33.47
CA GLU A 397 0.94 23.61 32.65
C GLU A 397 2.09 22.80 32.02
N HIS A 398 2.69 21.88 32.76
CA HIS A 398 3.65 20.93 32.19
C HIS A 398 3.03 20.06 31.09
N TYR A 399 1.79 19.60 31.27
CA TYR A 399 1.06 18.84 30.26
C TYR A 399 0.85 19.67 28.99
N ARG A 400 0.53 20.97 29.12
CA ARG A 400 0.42 21.89 27.98
C ARG A 400 1.71 22.03 27.20
N GLN A 401 2.86 21.99 27.88
CA GLN A 401 4.19 22.07 27.27
C GLN A 401 4.61 20.78 26.53
N THR A 402 3.80 19.71 26.56
CA THR A 402 4.09 18.48 25.81
C THR A 402 3.98 18.68 24.29
N GLY A 403 3.27 19.72 23.84
CA GLY A 403 3.34 20.21 22.46
C GLY A 403 2.19 21.16 22.06
N PRO A 404 2.32 21.81 20.89
CA PRO A 404 1.38 22.84 20.45
C PRO A 404 0.09 22.27 19.86
N TRP A 405 -0.04 20.95 19.70
CA TRP A 405 -1.17 20.32 19.02
C TRP A 405 -2.50 20.54 19.74
N GLU A 406 -3.56 20.66 18.94
CA GLU A 406 -4.92 20.91 19.40
C GLU A 406 -5.39 19.91 20.47
N ILE A 407 -5.11 18.62 20.28
CA ILE A 407 -5.49 17.58 21.24
C ILE A 407 -4.83 17.79 22.62
N ILE A 408 -3.58 18.25 22.65
CA ILE A 408 -2.84 18.55 23.88
C ILE A 408 -3.41 19.80 24.54
N GLN A 409 -3.62 20.86 23.78
CA GLN A 409 -4.15 22.12 24.30
C GLN A 409 -5.57 21.96 24.86
N SER A 410 -6.42 21.18 24.18
CA SER A 410 -7.78 20.88 24.60
C SER A 410 -7.78 20.01 25.87
N SER A 411 -6.95 18.95 25.89
CA SER A 411 -6.81 18.09 27.07
C SER A 411 -6.24 18.83 28.28
N ALA A 412 -5.32 19.78 28.08
CA ALA A 412 -4.79 20.62 29.16
C ALA A 412 -5.89 21.49 29.79
N ASN A 413 -6.75 22.10 28.96
CA ASN A 413 -7.89 22.87 29.44
C ASN A 413 -8.87 21.96 30.21
N TYR A 414 -9.13 20.75 29.73
CA TYR A 414 -9.96 19.76 30.42
C TYR A 414 -9.40 19.40 31.80
N GLU A 415 -8.10 19.10 31.89
CA GLU A 415 -7.48 18.81 33.19
C GLU A 415 -7.48 20.04 34.12
N ALA A 416 -7.41 21.26 33.58
CA ALA A 416 -7.55 22.50 34.35
C ALA A 416 -8.95 22.65 34.96
N GLY A 417 -10.02 22.47 34.17
CA GLY A 417 -11.41 22.48 34.66
C GLY A 417 -11.63 21.45 35.77
N ARG A 418 -11.15 20.22 35.55
CA ARG A 418 -11.17 19.13 36.54
C ARG A 418 -10.35 19.42 37.80
N CYS A 419 -9.30 20.24 37.72
CA CYS A 419 -8.57 20.72 38.90
C CYS A 419 -9.42 21.69 39.73
N ALA A 420 -10.07 22.64 39.05
CA ALA A 420 -10.93 23.63 39.70
C ALA A 420 -12.14 22.96 40.38
N GLN A 421 -12.81 22.04 39.70
CA GLN A 421 -13.91 21.26 40.28
C GLN A 421 -13.47 20.46 41.50
N LEU A 422 -12.33 19.76 41.42
CA LEU A 422 -11.82 18.99 42.56
C LEU A 422 -11.55 19.93 43.75
N ALA A 423 -10.93 21.09 43.52
CA ALA A 423 -10.70 22.07 44.58
C ALA A 423 -12.01 22.52 45.24
N ALA A 424 -13.03 22.87 44.45
CA ALA A 424 -14.35 23.24 44.95
C ALA A 424 -15.02 22.09 45.73
N GLN A 425 -14.94 20.86 45.22
CA GLN A 425 -15.47 19.67 45.89
C GLN A 425 -14.80 19.41 47.24
N ILE A 426 -13.48 19.57 47.34
CA ILE A 426 -12.75 19.43 48.61
C ILE A 426 -13.19 20.50 49.60
N VAL A 427 -13.34 21.75 49.16
CA VAL A 427 -13.81 22.87 50.00
C VAL A 427 -15.24 22.61 50.49
N GLU A 428 -16.13 22.13 49.62
CA GLU A 428 -17.51 21.83 49.99
C GLU A 428 -17.62 20.64 50.96
N THR A 429 -16.86 19.58 50.71
CA THR A 429 -16.91 18.34 51.49
C THR A 429 -16.24 18.51 52.85
N TYR A 430 -15.14 19.27 52.90
CA TYR A 430 -14.36 19.52 54.11
C TYR A 430 -14.26 21.03 54.41
N PRO A 431 -15.36 21.70 54.78
CA PRO A 431 -15.43 23.16 54.89
C PRO A 431 -14.54 23.75 56.00
N LYS A 432 -14.05 22.92 56.92
CA LYS A 432 -13.13 23.31 58.00
C LYS A 432 -11.67 22.91 57.74
N LEU A 433 -11.36 22.28 56.60
CA LEU A 433 -10.01 21.80 56.30
C LEU A 433 -9.04 22.97 56.17
N PHE A 434 -9.26 23.86 55.21
CA PHE A 434 -8.39 25.00 54.98
C PHE A 434 -8.68 26.13 55.95
N ASN A 435 -7.64 26.84 56.40
CA ASN A 435 -7.79 28.16 57.00
C ASN A 435 -7.99 29.25 55.94
N ASP A 436 -8.27 30.48 56.36
CA ASP A 436 -8.61 31.58 55.44
C ASP A 436 -7.45 31.97 54.53
N GLN A 437 -6.20 31.89 55.02
CA GLN A 437 -5.01 32.17 54.22
C GLN A 437 -4.83 31.11 53.12
N GLN A 438 -4.96 29.83 53.47
CA GLN A 438 -4.85 28.72 52.54
C GLN A 438 -5.94 28.78 51.46
N LEU A 439 -7.18 29.07 51.85
CA LEU A 439 -8.30 29.18 50.92
C LEU A 439 -8.12 30.38 49.96
N LYS A 440 -7.59 31.51 50.45
CA LYS A 440 -7.21 32.65 49.60
C LYS A 440 -6.10 32.30 48.61
N ILE A 441 -5.06 31.56 49.03
CA ILE A 441 -3.99 31.10 48.14
C ILE A 441 -4.55 30.20 47.04
N LEU A 442 -5.38 29.22 47.40
CA LEU A 442 -6.03 28.32 46.45
C LEU A 442 -6.90 29.09 45.45
N PHE A 443 -7.74 29.99 45.94
CA PHE A 443 -8.60 30.84 45.11
C PHE A 443 -7.79 31.68 44.12
N GLN A 444 -6.75 32.38 44.59
CA GLN A 444 -5.87 33.18 43.72
C GLN A 444 -5.17 32.33 42.67
N LYS A 445 -4.73 31.12 43.03
CA LYS A 445 -4.06 30.23 42.09
C LYS A 445 -4.98 29.66 41.02
N LEU A 446 -6.23 29.35 41.37
CA LEU A 446 -7.24 28.96 40.39
C LEU A 446 -7.62 30.12 39.47
N GLN A 447 -7.72 31.35 40.00
CA GLN A 447 -7.96 32.54 39.17
C GLN A 447 -6.81 32.83 38.18
N GLN A 448 -5.57 32.54 38.57
CA GLN A 448 -4.38 32.73 37.73
C GLN A 448 -4.13 31.56 36.76
N MET A 449 -4.86 30.45 36.88
CA MET A 449 -4.63 29.26 36.06
C MET A 449 -4.93 29.57 34.59
N PRO A 450 -3.99 29.28 33.66
CA PRO A 450 -4.14 29.65 32.26
C PRO A 450 -5.22 28.80 31.58
N MET A 451 -6.39 29.40 31.38
CA MET A 451 -7.43 28.90 30.48
C MET A 451 -7.20 29.49 29.09
N THR A 452 -6.15 29.03 28.42
CA THR A 452 -5.72 29.62 27.14
C THR A 452 -6.83 29.46 26.09
N PRO A 453 -7.22 30.56 25.40
CA PRO A 453 -8.13 30.47 24.26
C PRO A 453 -7.57 29.52 23.20
N PHE A 454 -8.45 28.73 22.60
CA PHE A 454 -8.05 27.71 21.63
C PHE A 454 -7.60 28.35 20.30
N LYS A 455 -6.33 28.75 20.23
CA LYS A 455 -5.70 29.30 19.00
C LYS A 455 -5.29 28.17 18.06
N ILE A 456 -6.24 27.69 17.26
CA ILE A 456 -6.00 26.53 16.39
C ILE A 456 -5.21 26.82 15.12
N LYS A 457 -5.26 28.06 14.64
CA LYS A 457 -4.78 28.40 13.29
C LYS A 457 -3.32 28.00 13.07
N GLU A 458 -2.42 28.49 13.93
CA GLU A 458 -0.97 28.28 13.78
C GLU A 458 -0.56 26.82 14.01
N PRO A 459 -1.01 26.12 15.08
CA PRO A 459 -0.76 24.69 15.23
C PRO A 459 -1.24 23.86 14.05
N ARG A 460 -2.45 24.15 13.55
CA ARG A 460 -3.02 23.40 12.42
C ARG A 460 -2.28 23.67 11.11
N GLU A 461 -1.76 24.88 10.90
CA GLU A 461 -0.86 25.14 9.76
C GLU A 461 0.40 24.28 9.82
N GLN A 462 0.94 23.99 11.02
CA GLN A 462 2.06 23.07 11.18
C GLN A 462 1.68 21.64 10.78
N ASP A 463 0.49 21.15 11.18
CA ASP A 463 -0.01 19.83 10.79
C ASP A 463 -0.24 19.73 9.28
N ILE A 464 -0.76 20.79 8.66
CA ILE A 464 -0.92 20.89 7.20
C ILE A 464 0.45 20.82 6.52
N ARG A 465 1.44 21.59 7.00
CA ARG A 465 2.81 21.52 6.47
C ARG A 465 3.40 20.11 6.63
N ASN A 466 3.15 19.46 7.77
CA ASN A 466 3.64 18.12 8.05
C ASN A 466 3.00 17.06 7.14
N LEU A 467 1.69 17.15 6.91
CA LEU A 467 0.97 16.29 5.95
C LEU A 467 1.55 16.46 4.55
N LEU A 468 1.72 17.71 4.09
CA LEU A 468 2.18 17.99 2.73
C LEU A 468 3.60 17.49 2.47
N GLN A 469 4.53 17.60 3.44
CA GLN A 469 5.89 17.11 3.23
C GLN A 469 5.98 15.58 3.19
N HIS A 470 5.11 14.88 3.93
CA HIS A 470 5.11 13.41 4.01
C HIS A 470 4.25 12.75 2.93
N ALA A 471 3.14 13.38 2.51
CA ALA A 471 2.25 12.79 1.52
C ALA A 471 2.62 13.12 0.07
N TYR A 472 3.35 14.23 -0.15
CA TYR A 472 3.65 14.74 -1.50
C TYR A 472 5.16 14.87 -1.77
N THR A 473 5.53 14.78 -3.05
CA THR A 473 6.81 15.30 -3.53
C THR A 473 6.83 16.84 -3.48
N ASP A 474 7.99 17.48 -3.54
CA ASP A 474 8.10 18.94 -3.70
C ASP A 474 9.05 19.27 -4.86
N GLU A 475 8.52 19.92 -5.88
CA GLU A 475 9.25 20.29 -7.11
C GLU A 475 9.95 21.67 -6.98
N GLY A 476 9.95 22.29 -5.79
CA GLY A 476 10.68 23.52 -5.47
C GLY A 476 9.86 24.81 -5.60
N ASN A 477 8.83 24.80 -6.45
CA ASN A 477 7.88 25.92 -6.66
C ASN A 477 6.58 25.77 -5.84
N GLY A 478 6.53 24.79 -4.94
CA GLY A 478 5.35 24.43 -4.15
C GLY A 478 4.43 23.40 -4.82
N GLU A 479 4.65 23.07 -6.09
CA GLU A 479 4.02 21.95 -6.78
C GLU A 479 4.60 20.62 -6.29
N GLY A 480 3.86 19.55 -6.57
CA GLY A 480 4.16 18.25 -6.04
C GLY A 480 3.02 17.28 -6.23
N ARG A 481 3.31 15.99 -6.14
CA ARG A 481 2.35 14.93 -6.46
C ARG A 481 2.22 13.98 -5.30
N PHE A 482 1.04 13.39 -5.18
CA PHE A 482 0.74 12.43 -4.15
C PHE A 482 1.61 11.18 -4.32
N THR A 483 2.15 10.69 -3.22
CA THR A 483 3.13 9.59 -3.19
C THR A 483 2.49 8.30 -2.69
N LEU A 484 3.20 7.18 -2.85
CA LEU A 484 2.79 5.91 -2.23
C LEU A 484 2.73 6.03 -0.70
N HIS A 485 3.68 6.78 -0.12
CA HIS A 485 3.71 7.08 1.31
C HIS A 485 2.47 7.88 1.76
N GLY A 486 1.99 8.79 0.91
CA GLY A 486 0.74 9.50 1.12
C GLY A 486 -0.45 8.57 1.38
N PHE A 487 -0.57 7.46 0.65
CA PHE A 487 -1.66 6.49 0.91
C PHE A 487 -1.53 5.80 2.27
N GLN A 488 -0.31 5.56 2.75
CA GLN A 488 -0.10 5.03 4.10
C GLN A 488 -0.57 6.04 5.15
N ILE A 489 -0.30 7.33 4.95
CA ILE A 489 -0.80 8.39 5.83
C ILE A 489 -2.32 8.46 5.84
N LEU A 490 -2.99 8.30 4.69
CA LEU A 490 -4.46 8.25 4.66
C LEU A 490 -4.99 7.09 5.51
N LYS A 491 -4.34 5.92 5.44
CA LYS A 491 -4.71 4.77 6.28
C LYS A 491 -4.55 5.12 7.76
N THR A 492 -3.41 5.67 8.15
CA THR A 492 -3.13 6.08 9.54
C THR A 492 -4.13 7.12 10.05
N LEU A 493 -4.43 8.15 9.26
CA LEU A 493 -5.44 9.15 9.62
C LEU A 493 -6.85 8.55 9.73
N ALA A 494 -7.18 7.59 8.88
CA ALA A 494 -8.48 6.93 8.88
C ALA A 494 -8.70 6.03 10.11
N GLU A 495 -7.63 5.50 10.70
CA GLU A 495 -7.70 4.66 11.90
C GLU A 495 -8.01 5.46 13.18
N SER A 496 -7.97 6.80 13.14
CA SER A 496 -8.21 7.63 14.32
C SER A 496 -9.68 7.72 14.75
N SER A 497 -10.63 7.41 13.87
CA SER A 497 -12.06 7.39 14.20
C SER A 497 -12.86 6.50 13.25
N SER A 498 -14.01 5.99 13.72
CA SER A 498 -14.93 5.18 12.91
C SER A 498 -15.45 5.95 11.69
N GLU A 499 -15.71 7.24 11.83
CA GLU A 499 -16.15 8.12 10.75
C GLU A 499 -15.11 8.23 9.64
N LYS A 500 -13.85 8.51 9.99
CA LYS A 500 -12.76 8.60 9.00
C LYS A 500 -12.47 7.26 8.34
N ARG A 501 -12.54 6.16 9.11
CA ARG A 501 -12.46 4.80 8.56
C ARG A 501 -13.56 4.57 7.53
N ASN A 502 -14.80 4.95 7.83
CA ASN A 502 -15.94 4.81 6.92
C ASN A 502 -15.79 5.69 5.67
N LEU A 503 -15.26 6.91 5.81
CA LEU A 503 -14.96 7.79 4.68
C LEU A 503 -13.90 7.15 3.76
N LEU A 504 -12.79 6.66 4.31
CA LEU A 504 -11.76 5.98 3.53
C LEU A 504 -12.32 4.69 2.90
N LEU A 505 -13.10 3.90 3.63
CA LEU A 505 -13.72 2.68 3.13
C LEU A 505 -14.67 2.95 1.97
N SER A 506 -15.42 4.06 2.01
CA SER A 506 -16.34 4.45 0.93
C SER A 506 -15.63 5.04 -0.30
N THR A 507 -14.40 5.55 -0.13
CA THR A 507 -13.65 6.24 -1.20
C THR A 507 -12.59 5.33 -1.83
N ILE A 508 -11.80 4.63 -1.02
CA ILE A 508 -10.75 3.69 -1.44
C ILE A 508 -10.81 2.42 -0.57
N PRO A 509 -11.77 1.51 -0.82
CA PRO A 509 -11.98 0.32 0.03
C PRO A 509 -10.73 -0.54 0.22
N ALA A 510 -9.85 -0.58 -0.78
CA ALA A 510 -8.67 -1.43 -0.78
C ALA A 510 -7.56 -0.98 0.19
N LEU A 511 -7.68 0.19 0.82
CA LEU A 511 -6.73 0.68 1.84
C LEU A 511 -7.14 0.33 3.27
N VAL A 512 -8.41 -0.05 3.49
CA VAL A 512 -8.94 -0.35 4.82
C VAL A 512 -8.87 -1.86 5.05
N GLN A 513 -8.34 -2.26 6.22
CA GLN A 513 -8.43 -3.65 6.65
C GLN A 513 -9.90 -3.96 6.97
N GLN A 514 -10.49 -4.87 6.19
CA GLN A 514 -11.87 -5.29 6.37
C GLN A 514 -11.95 -6.36 7.46
N ASP A 515 -12.93 -6.23 8.35
CA ASP A 515 -13.23 -7.31 9.28
C ASP A 515 -13.79 -8.48 8.46
N SER A 516 -13.37 -9.70 8.80
CA SER A 516 -13.94 -10.96 8.29
C SER A 516 -15.47 -11.05 8.34
N ARG A 517 -16.12 -10.25 9.20
CA ARG A 517 -17.58 -10.15 9.35
C ARG A 517 -18.25 -9.13 8.42
N GLU A 518 -17.50 -8.22 7.82
CA GLU A 518 -18.02 -7.24 6.84
C GLU A 518 -18.09 -7.90 5.44
N PRO A 519 -19.12 -7.60 4.61
CA PRO A 519 -19.17 -8.12 3.24
C PRO A 519 -17.95 -7.62 2.45
N ASP A 520 -17.28 -8.52 1.72
CA ASP A 520 -16.07 -8.21 0.96
C ASP A 520 -16.34 -7.06 -0.04
N ARG A 521 -15.74 -5.89 0.23
CA ARG A 521 -15.77 -4.73 -0.68
C ARG A 521 -14.47 -4.56 -1.44
N SER A 522 -13.56 -5.55 -1.36
CA SER A 522 -12.33 -5.52 -2.12
C SER A 522 -12.64 -5.66 -3.61
N SER A 523 -11.96 -4.85 -4.41
CA SER A 523 -12.06 -4.99 -5.85
C SER A 523 -11.24 -6.20 -6.28
N TRP A 524 -11.74 -6.96 -7.27
CA TRP A 524 -10.96 -8.02 -7.94
C TRP A 524 -9.61 -7.52 -8.50
N ILE A 525 -9.45 -6.21 -8.68
CA ILE A 525 -8.19 -5.58 -9.09
C ILE A 525 -7.41 -5.14 -7.83
N PRO A 526 -6.16 -5.62 -7.65
CA PRO A 526 -5.37 -5.33 -6.46
C PRO A 526 -4.96 -3.84 -6.39
N PHE A 527 -4.84 -3.31 -5.18
CA PHE A 527 -4.50 -1.89 -4.94
C PHE A 527 -3.26 -1.40 -5.71
N PRO A 528 -2.12 -2.14 -5.75
CA PRO A 528 -0.96 -1.72 -6.53
C PRO A 528 -1.27 -1.40 -7.99
N ALA A 529 -2.22 -2.11 -8.62
CA ALA A 529 -2.59 -1.90 -10.01
C ALA A 529 -3.44 -0.65 -10.27
N LYS A 530 -4.08 -0.08 -9.23
CA LYS A 530 -4.92 1.13 -9.31
C LYS A 530 -4.28 2.37 -8.68
N SER A 531 -3.36 2.17 -7.73
CA SER A 531 -2.75 3.22 -6.91
C SER A 531 -2.23 4.41 -7.73
N GLY A 532 -1.60 4.14 -8.88
CA GLY A 532 -1.11 5.17 -9.80
C GLY A 532 -2.22 6.12 -10.30
N PHE A 533 -3.35 5.59 -10.76
CA PHE A 533 -4.47 6.42 -11.26
C PHE A 533 -5.23 7.10 -10.13
N LEU A 534 -5.31 6.48 -8.96
CA LEU A 534 -5.89 7.11 -7.78
C LEU A 534 -5.05 8.31 -7.35
N ALA A 535 -3.72 8.18 -7.34
CA ALA A 535 -2.81 9.27 -7.00
C ALA A 535 -2.91 10.46 -7.97
N MET A 536 -3.25 10.21 -9.25
CA MET A 536 -3.49 11.28 -10.23
C MET A 536 -4.81 12.03 -10.04
N GLN A 537 -5.78 11.41 -9.36
CA GLN A 537 -7.08 12.03 -9.09
C GLN A 537 -7.07 12.84 -7.78
N ILE A 538 -6.17 12.51 -6.86
CA ILE A 538 -5.90 13.34 -5.67
C ILE A 538 -5.30 14.68 -6.12
N ALA A 539 -5.77 15.78 -5.53
CA ALA A 539 -5.29 17.12 -5.84
C ALA A 539 -3.77 17.21 -5.66
N ASP A 540 -3.11 17.97 -6.53
CA ASP A 540 -1.67 18.22 -6.40
C ASP A 540 -1.34 18.97 -5.09
N ARG A 541 -0.06 19.02 -4.74
CA ARG A 541 0.41 19.61 -3.49
C ARG A 541 -0.03 21.07 -3.31
N LYS A 542 -0.05 21.85 -4.39
CA LYS A 542 -0.33 23.29 -4.35
C LYS A 542 -1.83 23.53 -4.16
N GLU A 543 -2.65 22.81 -4.91
CA GLU A 543 -4.10 22.84 -4.78
C GLU A 543 -4.54 22.31 -3.40
N MET A 544 -4.02 21.16 -2.97
CA MET A 544 -4.34 20.59 -1.65
C MET A 544 -3.98 21.55 -0.51
N ARG A 545 -2.80 22.18 -0.58
CA ARG A 545 -2.38 23.20 0.40
C ARG A 545 -3.37 24.36 0.45
N ARG A 546 -3.83 24.85 -0.71
CA ARG A 546 -4.78 25.97 -0.77
C ARG A 546 -6.09 25.63 -0.08
N GLU A 547 -6.68 24.47 -0.39
CA GLU A 547 -7.95 24.06 0.21
C GLU A 547 -7.81 23.80 1.72
N LEU A 548 -6.73 23.14 2.16
CA LEU A 548 -6.44 22.92 3.57
C LEU A 548 -6.29 24.24 4.36
N LEU A 549 -5.55 25.21 3.81
CA LEU A 549 -5.39 26.51 4.47
C LEU A 549 -6.71 27.29 4.53
N LYS A 550 -7.55 27.19 3.49
CA LYS A 550 -8.88 27.81 3.47
C LYS A 550 -9.79 27.18 4.53
N LEU A 551 -9.86 25.85 4.59
CA LEU A 551 -10.60 25.14 5.63
C LEU A 551 -10.09 25.51 7.02
N ASN A 552 -8.77 25.59 7.22
CA ASN A 552 -8.18 25.98 8.50
C ASN A 552 -8.56 27.40 8.92
N GLN A 553 -8.58 28.34 7.97
CA GLN A 553 -9.03 29.70 8.23
C GLN A 553 -10.50 29.71 8.68
N LEU A 554 -11.39 29.07 7.92
CA LEU A 554 -12.82 29.03 8.24
C LEU A 554 -13.08 28.34 9.59
N MET A 555 -12.38 27.24 9.87
CA MET A 555 -12.43 26.54 11.15
C MET A 555 -11.97 27.43 12.31
N SER A 556 -10.86 28.14 12.13
CA SER A 556 -10.36 29.11 13.12
C SER A 556 -11.36 30.24 13.35
N GLU A 557 -12.02 30.72 12.30
CA GLU A 557 -13.06 31.75 12.42
C GLU A 557 -14.31 31.22 13.13
N ALA A 558 -14.74 30.00 12.81
CA ALA A 558 -15.86 29.33 13.48
C ALA A 558 -15.61 29.20 14.99
N ILE A 559 -14.42 28.73 15.38
CA ILE A 559 -14.03 28.57 16.79
C ILE A 559 -13.88 29.92 17.50
N THR A 560 -13.25 30.90 16.85
CA THR A 560 -12.95 32.20 17.50
C THR A 560 -14.19 33.09 17.62
N LYS A 561 -15.05 33.11 16.59
CA LYS A 561 -16.25 33.95 16.57
C LYS A 561 -17.44 33.27 17.25
N ALA A 562 -17.53 31.95 17.18
CA ALA A 562 -18.64 31.15 17.74
C ALA A 562 -20.04 31.64 17.32
N THR A 563 -20.16 32.17 16.10
CA THR A 563 -21.43 32.61 15.49
C THR A 563 -21.96 31.57 14.51
N PRO A 564 -23.29 31.35 14.41
CA PRO A 564 -23.87 30.41 13.44
C PRO A 564 -23.38 30.62 12.00
N GLU A 565 -23.18 31.87 11.57
CA GLU A 565 -22.71 32.21 10.23
C GLU A 565 -21.27 31.74 9.97
N ALA A 566 -20.41 31.79 10.99
CA ALA A 566 -19.01 31.36 10.88
C ALA A 566 -18.90 29.84 10.89
N GLU A 567 -19.71 29.17 11.73
CA GLU A 567 -19.81 27.71 11.73
C GLU A 567 -20.36 27.18 10.41
N ASP A 568 -21.43 27.78 9.89
CA ASP A 568 -22.04 27.43 8.60
C ASP A 568 -21.08 27.65 7.42
N ALA A 569 -20.24 28.70 7.46
CA ALA A 569 -19.23 28.94 6.42
C ALA A 569 -18.22 27.78 6.29
N TYR A 570 -17.74 27.24 7.41
CA TYR A 570 -16.86 26.07 7.42
C TYR A 570 -17.57 24.82 6.88
N HIS A 571 -18.78 24.53 7.37
CA HIS A 571 -19.55 23.36 6.94
C HIS A 571 -19.90 23.42 5.45
N LYS A 572 -20.32 24.58 4.94
CA LYS A 572 -20.61 24.78 3.51
C LYS A 572 -19.39 24.52 2.64
N GLU A 573 -18.22 25.04 3.04
CA GLU A 573 -16.99 24.80 2.27
C GLU A 573 -16.56 23.34 2.31
N TYR A 574 -16.68 22.69 3.48
CA TYR A 574 -16.41 21.27 3.63
C TYR A 574 -17.34 20.41 2.75
N GLN A 575 -18.65 20.71 2.76
CA GLN A 575 -19.65 20.02 1.93
C GLN A 575 -19.44 20.26 0.44
N ARG A 576 -19.09 21.49 0.02
CA ARG A 576 -18.72 21.83 -1.37
C ARG A 576 -17.61 20.92 -1.89
N LEU A 577 -16.60 20.65 -1.05
CA LEU A 577 -15.50 19.74 -1.42
C LEU A 577 -15.93 18.27 -1.44
N MET A 578 -17.04 17.90 -0.78
CA MET A 578 -17.59 16.53 -0.73
C MET A 578 -18.73 16.25 -1.71
N GLU A 579 -19.22 17.26 -2.44
CA GLU A 579 -20.44 17.20 -3.27
C GLU A 579 -20.51 16.00 -4.22
N SER A 580 -19.37 15.56 -4.78
CA SER A 580 -19.30 14.46 -5.74
C SER A 580 -18.28 13.40 -5.35
N PRO A 581 -18.44 12.14 -5.82
CA PRO A 581 -17.43 11.09 -5.63
C PRO A 581 -16.03 11.49 -6.11
N GLU A 582 -15.95 12.25 -7.19
CA GLU A 582 -14.68 12.73 -7.77
C GLU A 582 -14.00 13.73 -6.84
N LEU A 583 -14.75 14.70 -6.29
CA LEU A 583 -14.21 15.67 -5.33
C LEU A 583 -13.84 14.99 -4.00
N ARG A 584 -14.63 14.00 -3.57
CA ARG A 584 -14.33 13.17 -2.39
C ARG A 584 -12.97 12.49 -2.49
N LEU A 585 -12.68 11.86 -3.64
CA LEU A 585 -11.36 11.27 -3.90
C LEU A 585 -10.28 12.36 -4.01
N LYS A 586 -10.58 13.45 -4.72
CA LYS A 586 -9.62 14.54 -4.98
C LYS A 586 -9.11 15.19 -3.70
N TYR A 587 -9.99 15.44 -2.73
CA TYR A 587 -9.69 16.13 -1.48
C TYR A 587 -9.66 15.20 -0.26
N LEU A 588 -9.58 13.89 -0.46
CA LEU A 588 -9.55 12.89 0.62
C LEU A 588 -8.54 13.20 1.75
N PRO A 589 -7.28 13.63 1.46
CA PRO A 589 -6.36 14.09 2.51
C PRO A 589 -6.92 15.21 3.40
N ALA A 590 -7.69 16.15 2.84
CA ALA A 590 -8.27 17.26 3.59
C ALA A 590 -9.36 16.79 4.56
N PHE A 591 -10.24 15.87 4.13
CA PHE A 591 -11.31 15.35 5.00
C PHE A 591 -10.79 14.51 6.16
N LEU A 592 -9.70 13.77 5.94
CA LEU A 592 -9.10 12.95 6.98
C LEU A 592 -8.33 13.79 8.02
N LEU A 593 -7.73 14.90 7.60
CA LEU A 593 -7.03 15.83 8.51
C LEU A 593 -7.98 16.82 9.21
N MET A 594 -8.98 17.31 8.49
CA MET A 594 -9.87 18.40 8.91
C MET A 594 -11.32 17.92 9.04
N SER A 595 -11.55 16.90 9.86
CA SER A 595 -12.93 16.45 10.13
C SER A 595 -13.70 17.54 10.91
N PRO A 596 -14.95 17.85 10.53
CA PRO A 596 -15.84 18.73 11.29
C PRO A 596 -16.09 18.20 12.71
N LEU A 597 -16.20 16.87 12.88
CA LEU A 597 -16.50 16.24 14.15
C LEU A 597 -15.37 16.42 15.17
N ASP A 598 -14.11 16.23 14.73
CA ASP A 598 -12.94 16.41 15.58
C ASP A 598 -12.93 17.85 16.14
N SER A 599 -13.17 18.82 15.26
CA SER A 599 -13.18 20.25 15.58
C SER A 599 -14.29 20.62 16.56
N TYR A 600 -15.49 20.08 16.36
CA TYR A 600 -16.62 20.23 17.27
C TYR A 600 -16.32 19.66 18.66
N ASN A 601 -15.76 18.45 18.72
CA ASN A 601 -15.40 17.81 19.98
C ASN A 601 -14.37 18.65 20.76
N TYR A 602 -13.31 19.12 20.10
CA TYR A 602 -12.30 19.97 20.77
C TYR A 602 -12.89 21.27 21.29
N LEU A 603 -13.79 21.90 20.54
CA LEU A 603 -14.49 23.11 20.96
C LEU A 603 -15.40 22.86 22.16
N LYS A 604 -16.19 21.78 22.11
CA LYS A 604 -17.08 21.38 23.21
C LYS A 604 -16.27 21.14 24.48
N PHE A 605 -15.20 20.34 24.40
CA PHE A 605 -14.32 20.10 25.55
C PHE A 605 -13.75 21.41 26.12
N HIS A 606 -13.33 22.35 25.26
CA HIS A 606 -12.84 23.63 25.72
C HIS A 606 -13.91 24.46 26.45
N LYS A 607 -15.12 24.55 25.86
CA LYS A 607 -16.27 25.27 26.44
C LYS A 607 -16.65 24.68 27.79
N ASP A 608 -16.78 23.35 27.86
CA ASP A 608 -17.09 22.63 29.08
C ASP A 608 -16.04 22.95 30.15
N SER A 609 -14.75 22.84 29.82
CA SER A 609 -13.65 23.13 30.75
C SER A 609 -13.67 24.56 31.30
N LEU A 610 -14.01 25.54 30.46
CA LEU A 610 -14.17 26.94 30.89
C LEU A 610 -15.33 27.08 31.87
N THR A 611 -16.46 26.44 31.56
CA THR A 611 -17.63 26.41 32.44
C THR A 611 -17.29 25.77 33.78
N GLU A 612 -16.62 24.61 33.80
CA GLU A 612 -16.19 23.94 35.03
C GLU A 612 -15.36 24.85 35.94
N CYS A 613 -14.44 25.61 35.34
CA CYS A 613 -13.60 26.56 36.08
C CYS A 613 -14.39 27.79 36.57
N ALA A 614 -15.32 28.29 35.73
CA ALA A 614 -16.19 29.41 36.06
C ALA A 614 -17.20 29.08 37.16
N GLU A 615 -17.64 27.82 37.27
CA GLU A 615 -18.52 27.34 38.35
C GLU A 615 -17.76 27.09 39.66
N ALA A 616 -16.52 26.59 39.59
CA ALA A 616 -15.73 26.28 40.78
C ALA A 616 -15.31 27.54 41.57
N LEU A 617 -14.96 28.62 40.87
CA LEU A 617 -14.43 29.83 41.51
C LEU A 617 -15.43 30.50 42.47
N PRO A 618 -16.71 30.76 42.09
CA PRO A 618 -17.63 31.42 43.00
C PRO A 618 -18.11 30.51 44.14
N LEU A 619 -18.00 29.18 44.03
CA LEU A 619 -18.20 28.27 45.16
C LEU A 619 -17.13 28.49 46.25
N ILE A 620 -15.87 28.60 45.85
CA ILE A 620 -14.76 28.89 46.78
C ILE A 620 -14.89 30.30 47.36
N ALA A 621 -15.28 31.29 46.54
CA ALA A 621 -15.54 32.66 47.00
C ALA A 621 -16.72 32.74 47.97
N ALA A 622 -17.79 31.97 47.75
CA ALA A 622 -18.93 31.89 48.65
C ALA A 622 -18.54 31.34 50.03
N GLU A 623 -17.62 30.37 50.07
CA GLU A 623 -17.07 29.87 51.34
C GLU A 623 -16.21 30.93 52.04
N LEU A 624 -15.34 31.65 51.32
CA LEU A 624 -14.59 32.79 51.87
C LEU A 624 -15.52 33.89 52.42
N TYR A 625 -16.60 34.19 51.70
CA TYR A 625 -17.62 35.14 52.12
C TYR A 625 -18.32 34.67 53.41
N ARG A 626 -18.71 33.39 53.48
CA ARG A 626 -19.36 32.81 54.66
C ARG A 626 -18.51 32.91 55.91
N ARG A 627 -17.21 32.70 55.80
CA ARG A 627 -16.30 32.80 56.94
C ARG A 627 -16.17 34.23 57.46
N THR A 628 -16.27 35.21 56.57
CA THR A 628 -16.19 36.63 56.92
C THR A 628 -17.51 37.16 57.50
N HIS A 629 -18.65 36.70 56.97
CA HIS A 629 -19.98 37.29 57.28
C HIS A 629 -20.90 36.37 58.10
N GLY A 630 -20.50 35.12 58.36
CA GLY A 630 -21.30 34.12 59.09
C GLY A 630 -22.43 33.48 58.27
N ARG A 631 -22.68 33.93 57.03
CA ARG A 631 -23.69 33.40 56.11
C ARG A 631 -23.14 33.29 54.69
N TYR A 632 -23.65 32.34 53.90
CA TYR A 632 -23.39 32.35 52.45
C TYR A 632 -23.96 33.62 51.82
N PRO A 633 -23.41 34.06 50.67
CA PRO A 633 -23.97 35.20 49.95
C PRO A 633 -25.38 34.85 49.46
N GLU A 634 -26.32 35.79 49.47
CA GLU A 634 -27.68 35.56 48.94
C GLU A 634 -27.71 35.62 47.41
N SER A 635 -26.73 36.30 46.81
CA SER A 635 -26.56 36.44 45.36
C SER A 635 -25.08 36.60 45.00
N LEU A 636 -24.71 36.38 43.73
CA LEU A 636 -23.34 36.59 43.25
C LEU A 636 -22.88 38.05 43.37
N GLN A 637 -23.80 39.02 43.42
CA GLN A 637 -23.49 40.44 43.59
C GLN A 637 -22.76 40.71 44.91
N GLU A 638 -23.03 39.95 45.97
CA GLU A 638 -22.35 40.13 47.27
C GLU A 638 -20.87 39.71 47.23
N LEU A 639 -20.43 39.00 46.18
CA LEU A 639 -19.04 38.62 45.99
C LEU A 639 -18.20 39.73 45.31
N ILE A 640 -18.83 40.83 44.91
CA ILE A 640 -18.22 41.97 44.21
C ILE A 640 -18.09 43.16 45.17
N PRO A 641 -17.00 43.96 45.10
CA PRO A 641 -15.81 43.78 44.26
C PRO A 641 -14.73 42.91 44.92
N ALA A 642 -15.02 42.32 46.09
CA ALA A 642 -14.01 41.71 46.95
C ALA A 642 -13.33 40.46 46.35
N TYR A 643 -14.08 39.64 45.60
CA TYR A 643 -13.58 38.39 45.01
C TYR A 643 -13.55 38.42 43.48
N PHE A 644 -14.45 39.19 42.87
CA PHE A 644 -14.56 39.36 41.43
C PHE A 644 -14.75 40.84 41.08
N ALA A 645 -14.20 41.25 39.93
CA ALA A 645 -14.40 42.61 39.41
C ALA A 645 -15.82 42.82 38.86
N GLU A 646 -16.40 41.76 38.29
CA GLU A 646 -17.73 41.74 37.68
C GLU A 646 -18.46 40.44 38.06
N ILE A 647 -19.76 40.35 37.77
CA ILE A 647 -20.55 39.16 38.05
C ILE A 647 -20.01 38.00 37.20
N PRO A 648 -19.63 36.86 37.80
CA PRO A 648 -19.23 35.68 37.04
C PRO A 648 -20.31 35.27 36.03
N VAL A 649 -19.91 35.18 34.78
CA VAL A 649 -20.78 34.76 33.67
C VAL A 649 -20.43 33.35 33.22
N ASP A 650 -21.43 32.66 32.69
CA ASP A 650 -21.23 31.43 31.95
C ASP A 650 -20.46 31.74 30.66
N PRO A 651 -19.28 31.14 30.45
CA PRO A 651 -18.48 31.36 29.24
C PRO A 651 -19.20 30.96 27.94
N GLN A 652 -20.22 30.10 28.01
CA GLN A 652 -20.93 29.62 26.83
C GLN A 652 -22.06 30.57 26.40
N THR A 653 -22.77 31.16 27.37
CA THR A 653 -23.94 32.00 27.10
C THR A 653 -23.67 33.49 27.29
N GLY A 654 -22.57 33.86 27.95
CA GLY A 654 -22.26 35.23 28.36
C GLY A 654 -23.22 35.80 29.42
N LYS A 655 -24.17 34.99 29.90
CA LYS A 655 -25.14 35.38 30.92
C LYS A 655 -24.58 35.12 32.32
N PRO A 656 -25.05 35.84 33.36
CA PRO A 656 -24.68 35.54 34.73
C PRO A 656 -24.93 34.07 35.10
N LEU A 657 -23.97 33.45 35.80
CA LEU A 657 -24.15 32.10 36.35
C LEU A 657 -25.33 32.09 37.33
N ARG A 658 -26.12 31.00 37.33
CA ARG A 658 -27.22 30.86 38.29
C ARG A 658 -26.65 30.42 39.62
N TYR A 659 -26.94 31.19 40.66
CA TYR A 659 -26.53 30.89 42.02
C TYR A 659 -27.78 30.69 42.89
N GLN A 660 -27.78 29.61 43.66
CA GLN A 660 -28.81 29.33 44.63
C GLN A 660 -28.22 28.63 45.85
N ILE A 661 -28.86 28.81 47.01
CA ILE A 661 -28.54 28.01 48.19
C ILE A 661 -29.54 26.86 48.26
N LYS A 662 -29.06 25.63 48.08
CA LYS A 662 -29.88 24.41 48.17
C LYS A 662 -29.35 23.52 49.29
N ASN A 663 -30.24 23.05 50.15
CA ASN A 663 -29.87 22.22 51.32
C ASN A 663 -28.76 22.85 52.19
N GLY A 664 -28.76 24.18 52.32
CA GLY A 664 -27.76 24.92 53.11
C GLY A 664 -26.37 25.01 52.46
N ARG A 665 -26.24 24.73 51.17
CA ARG A 665 -24.98 24.82 50.41
C ARG A 665 -25.15 25.68 49.16
N PRO A 666 -24.11 26.44 48.76
CA PRO A 666 -24.12 27.14 47.49
C PRO A 666 -24.12 26.14 46.34
N MET A 667 -24.97 26.35 45.36
CA MET A 667 -24.97 25.65 44.09
C MET A 667 -24.85 26.68 42.98
N ILE A 668 -24.02 26.34 41.99
CA ILE A 668 -23.83 27.13 40.78
C ILE A 668 -24.21 26.24 39.60
N GLU A 669 -25.03 26.79 38.71
CA GLU A 669 -25.45 26.14 37.48
C GLU A 669 -25.19 27.09 36.32
N ALA A 670 -24.40 26.64 35.35
CA ALA A 670 -24.33 27.26 34.04
C ALA A 670 -25.66 27.15 33.28
N ASP A 671 -25.95 28.09 32.39
CA ASP A 671 -27.19 28.10 31.63
C ASP A 671 -27.01 27.10 30.47
N ALA A 672 -27.59 25.91 30.59
CA ALA A 672 -27.46 24.89 29.54
C ALA A 672 -27.96 25.46 28.20
N LEU A 673 -27.09 25.46 27.18
CA LEU A 673 -27.53 25.62 25.79
C LEU A 673 -28.59 24.56 25.53
N ASP A 674 -29.80 24.99 25.20
CA ASP A 674 -30.99 24.15 24.99
C ASP A 674 -30.63 22.81 24.35
N SER A 675 -30.74 21.73 25.12
CA SER A 675 -30.64 20.33 24.69
C SER A 675 -31.78 19.91 23.75
N GLN A 676 -32.42 20.86 23.06
CA GLN A 676 -33.46 20.61 22.06
C GLN A 676 -32.91 20.25 20.69
N ALA A 677 -31.61 20.49 20.41
CA ALA A 677 -30.99 20.07 19.15
C ALA A 677 -30.61 18.57 19.11
N GLU A 678 -30.46 17.89 20.25
CA GLU A 678 -30.08 16.46 20.32
C GLU A 678 -31.26 15.48 20.15
N LYS A 679 -32.48 15.96 19.84
CA LYS A 679 -33.65 15.11 19.55
C LYS A 679 -34.09 15.11 18.09
N SER A 680 -33.35 15.78 17.20
CA SER A 680 -33.60 15.73 15.76
C SER A 680 -32.30 15.51 14.99
N ASP A 681 -31.81 14.27 14.97
CA ASP A 681 -31.22 13.63 13.79
C ASP A 681 -30.99 12.12 14.03
#